data_AF-A0A261C9Q2-F1
#
_entry.id   AF-A0A261C9Q2-F1
#
_cell.length_a   1.000
_cell.length_b   1.000
_cell.length_c   1.000
_cell.angle_alpha   90.00
_cell.angle_beta   90.00
_cell.angle_gamma   90.00
#
_symmetry.space_group_name_H-M   'P 1'
#
loop_
_entity.id
_entity.type
_entity.pdbx_description
1 polymer ?
#
loop_
_entity_poly.entity_id
_entity_poly.type
_entity_poly.pdbx_seq_one_letter_code
_entity_poly.pdbx_strand_id
1 'polypeptide(L)'
;MRILLLVFCLFSFVLLEEAPNIRQVTSQLSIVSRLTSGITIQNELLDNKLTEIQAMASMIHIKNPQSLESLKDLQTSEASKKLDDLSTILKPFEGESKVQKPEWLRSSLQVLSEFSNELETLNTASKTSLTDDFKAKALAITGGKVNIRESIVGKWPLSVLADSLSTIMNETMTAAPTEEQEMFKLKNAILRFRFEMETYEEYIKKLKDYQTELKALFDYKDLKMDEVMKPVKIIKDVATKYDRSKLGGNRFFGWLTSLKEEADKVESTNIMKSQEQMEDLMKDLDSLFSIVREISAVRISPKPSQLAQIFKSDLSEKWFLDSFAEGDKKSIDKLKKSLSLLEGFSEKATKITLGLSDFTSKYNRYQIFAFKRVVVRVKDTVEKMKAFGEASKKFKTALDSARTCLTNTKLKSRRKEIDLELFEKSYEFAMKLHEKITNLHDSIQKVLGIPEIENYDVLKKLNEETKGISADTLSNDEAWAIVEKMRKVADVNTILPKLQEVSTTLSETISSELDALLMETVDFDIIQTTQSILEDTNLVAALECLKNNAADFDSKHSFELMALGNQIRFIKEEDIQEAKGILENMEKIKTDLNSLDSKSKKTKRAAAKNETGEQELLKLEESKAIGSELESGVNTLNRLVAVIDQKESVLAATKFGEKVDKEIWSIRVPPMQSVWTPTTRQKIQRLFEEIEQFEKMAEHYKTKGVESVFGIMENATFVNGLKLDSSLFKTYVPTSLSASKDSEVHAAAPVFEKLSSLELDFAANHEALKTASLTFTPLRKFFDDFFGIDRTLKNAQAQNGTAGAGAETENGPAASYLLLLAAVLIVFLIVLVAIIFCMKRRSRLAKLGRKETWRHLRFLSEGALTNNDGTQYTQLHLAVLKKRGEEVKRLVKNGAYIDVHCYGKVIETPLHTAVSNKSVDTVRFLIKHGADMNALDSNYETPLDRAKGNKDMLKVINGFKKKNFRKTLPQPLPIDKYKIFIDEKVKGKKQFCDKFKQNIVSKIEKATHVVVKTGKDGLFELDKEDPSAIVYLGVVCSPKILMTSDWLTAAVQKKNNFRDDFKFQVKKIKFNGKTYKGIDDIQLNNSKMFVPYLTNAIIHFDQADLHTIDWSALKKVSTDLGAQNVDEFPVMQGMIPGKCPYYRDDLGHIFVIYIQSNADKLTALYPILKTEKAYTFLERDEFIAMLLSQEICHKKMKSTKKPKKSASTEGITGTTGGTTGTACNTLCELNGSNATTTLGTTLTTGTTSGAE
;
A
#
# COMPACT_ATOMS: atom_id res chain seq x y z
N MET A 1 -53.97 -34.35 -43.81
CA MET A 1 -53.49 -34.39 -42.40
C MET A 1 -52.57 -33.23 -42.00
N ARG A 2 -51.56 -32.82 -42.79
CA ARG A 2 -50.75 -31.63 -42.45
C ARG A 2 -51.41 -30.27 -42.75
N ILE A 3 -52.40 -30.23 -43.64
CA ILE A 3 -53.26 -29.04 -43.85
C ILE A 3 -54.33 -28.93 -42.74
N LEU A 4 -54.78 -30.05 -42.17
CA LEU A 4 -55.73 -30.10 -41.05
C LEU A 4 -55.11 -29.64 -39.72
N LEU A 5 -53.81 -29.88 -39.52
CA LEU A 5 -53.05 -29.34 -38.38
C LEU A 5 -52.78 -27.83 -38.51
N LEU A 6 -52.70 -27.30 -39.73
CA LEU A 6 -52.54 -25.87 -39.98
C LEU A 6 -53.85 -25.09 -39.82
N VAL A 7 -55.00 -25.71 -40.11
CA VAL A 7 -56.32 -25.13 -39.87
C VAL A 7 -56.70 -25.13 -38.39
N PHE A 8 -56.23 -26.11 -37.59
CA PHE A 8 -56.44 -26.11 -36.13
C PHE A 8 -55.61 -25.04 -35.40
N CYS A 9 -54.42 -24.68 -35.92
CA CYS A 9 -53.62 -23.59 -35.37
C CYS A 9 -54.15 -22.19 -35.76
N LEU A 10 -54.89 -22.06 -36.86
CA LEU A 10 -55.47 -20.78 -37.31
C LEU A 10 -56.83 -20.45 -36.68
N PHE A 11 -57.48 -21.40 -35.99
CA PHE A 11 -58.75 -21.20 -35.28
C PHE A 11 -58.63 -21.01 -33.76
N SER A 12 -57.41 -20.91 -33.23
CA SER A 12 -57.19 -20.69 -31.79
C SER A 12 -56.92 -19.21 -31.41
N PHE A 13 -57.11 -18.27 -32.35
CA PHE A 13 -56.80 -16.85 -32.14
C PHE A 13 -57.92 -15.92 -32.60
N VAL A 14 -59.18 -16.19 -32.23
CA VAL A 14 -60.25 -15.17 -32.23
C VAL A 14 -61.24 -15.50 -31.10
N LEU A 15 -61.52 -14.49 -30.27
CA LEU A 15 -62.48 -14.42 -29.15
C LEU A 15 -62.08 -15.12 -27.84
N LEU A 16 -61.08 -14.55 -27.18
CA LEU A 16 -61.20 -14.27 -25.75
C LEU A 16 -61.43 -12.75 -25.63
N GLU A 17 -62.70 -12.34 -25.57
CA GLU A 17 -63.03 -11.09 -24.89
C GLU A 17 -62.60 -11.28 -23.42
N GLU A 18 -61.44 -10.71 -23.09
CA GLU A 18 -60.96 -10.67 -21.71
C GLU A 18 -61.93 -9.83 -20.86
N ALA A 19 -62.30 -10.36 -19.70
CA ALA A 19 -63.24 -9.75 -18.75
C ALA A 19 -62.88 -8.29 -18.41
N PRO A 20 -63.87 -7.39 -18.19
CA PRO A 20 -63.59 -6.05 -17.68
C PRO A 20 -63.19 -6.16 -16.21
N ASN A 21 -61.89 -6.04 -15.96
CA ASN A 21 -61.25 -6.37 -14.69
C ASN A 21 -60.19 -5.30 -14.37
N ILE A 22 -60.32 -4.56 -13.25
CA ILE A 22 -59.42 -3.55 -12.59
C ILE A 22 -58.65 -2.52 -13.47
N ARG A 23 -58.03 -2.94 -14.58
CA ARG A 23 -57.32 -2.12 -15.58
C ARG A 23 -58.17 -0.96 -16.09
N GLN A 24 -59.42 -1.24 -16.43
CA GLN A 24 -60.35 -0.23 -16.93
C GLN A 24 -60.62 0.85 -15.87
N VAL A 25 -60.89 0.43 -14.63
CA VAL A 25 -61.13 1.32 -13.48
C VAL A 25 -59.90 2.18 -13.18
N THR A 26 -58.71 1.60 -13.23
CA THR A 26 -57.45 2.31 -12.95
C THR A 26 -57.15 3.35 -14.04
N SER A 27 -57.41 3.03 -15.31
CA SER A 27 -57.30 3.98 -16.42
C SER A 27 -58.24 5.17 -16.25
N GLN A 28 -59.48 4.91 -15.84
CA GLN A 28 -60.49 5.92 -15.58
C GLN A 28 -60.09 6.88 -14.45
N LEU A 29 -59.59 6.35 -13.33
CA LEU A 29 -59.10 7.15 -12.21
C LEU A 29 -57.84 7.97 -12.58
N SER A 30 -57.01 7.45 -13.48
CA SER A 30 -55.80 8.15 -13.97
C SER A 30 -56.11 9.41 -14.79
N ILE A 31 -57.24 9.44 -15.50
CA ILE A 31 -57.72 10.62 -16.22
C ILE A 31 -58.03 11.75 -15.22
N VAL A 32 -58.79 11.43 -14.17
CA VAL A 32 -59.19 12.40 -13.14
C VAL A 32 -57.97 12.95 -12.40
N SER A 33 -57.03 12.07 -12.03
CA SER A 33 -55.80 12.48 -11.35
C SER A 33 -54.95 13.47 -12.15
N ARG A 34 -54.72 13.22 -13.46
CA ARG A 34 -53.95 14.14 -14.32
C ARG A 34 -54.63 15.49 -14.45
N LEU A 35 -55.95 15.49 -14.61
CA LEU A 35 -56.73 16.71 -14.72
C LEU A 35 -56.66 17.56 -13.45
N THR A 36 -56.79 16.94 -12.26
CA THR A 36 -56.66 17.62 -10.98
C THR A 36 -55.26 18.24 -10.80
N SER A 37 -54.19 17.50 -11.09
CA SER A 37 -52.82 18.02 -11.00
C SER A 37 -52.54 19.16 -11.98
N GLY A 38 -53.16 19.13 -13.17
CA GLY A 38 -53.11 20.23 -14.14
C GLY A 38 -53.79 21.51 -13.63
N ILE A 39 -54.99 21.37 -13.05
CA ILE A 39 -55.74 22.49 -12.46
C ILE A 39 -54.94 23.15 -11.33
N THR A 40 -54.28 22.35 -10.47
CA THR A 40 -53.44 22.87 -9.38
C THR A 40 -52.27 23.72 -9.89
N ILE A 41 -51.54 23.26 -10.91
CA ILE A 41 -50.41 23.99 -11.49
C ILE A 41 -50.87 25.31 -12.13
N GLN A 42 -52.00 25.28 -12.83
CA GLN A 42 -52.54 26.49 -13.42
C GLN A 42 -52.95 27.53 -12.37
N ASN A 43 -53.57 27.09 -11.27
CA ASN A 43 -53.96 27.97 -10.16
C ASN A 43 -52.73 28.59 -9.47
N GLU A 44 -51.65 27.82 -9.27
CA GLU A 44 -50.39 28.35 -8.70
C GLU A 44 -49.69 29.38 -9.62
N LEU A 45 -49.76 29.20 -10.94
CA LEU A 45 -49.23 30.15 -11.94
C LEU A 45 -50.09 31.43 -12.02
N LEU A 46 -51.41 31.32 -11.92
CA LEU A 46 -52.35 32.45 -11.92
C LEU A 46 -52.20 33.32 -10.66
N ASP A 47 -51.99 32.70 -9.50
CA ASP A 47 -51.79 33.36 -8.20
C ASP A 47 -50.40 34.05 -8.06
N ASN A 48 -49.53 33.98 -9.08
CA ASN A 48 -48.10 34.36 -9.04
C ASN A 48 -47.30 33.72 -7.88
N LYS A 49 -47.73 32.57 -7.36
CA LYS A 49 -47.00 31.84 -6.30
C LYS A 49 -45.76 31.12 -6.84
N LEU A 50 -45.68 30.92 -8.16
CA LEU A 50 -44.64 30.14 -8.84
C LEU A 50 -44.30 30.79 -10.20
N THR A 51 -43.02 30.96 -10.55
CA THR A 51 -42.62 31.36 -11.92
C THR A 51 -42.62 30.16 -12.87
N GLU A 52 -42.69 30.36 -14.19
CA GLU A 52 -42.61 29.26 -15.17
C GLU A 52 -41.30 28.46 -15.03
N ILE A 53 -40.19 29.11 -14.65
CA ILE A 53 -38.89 28.46 -14.41
C ILE A 53 -38.90 27.67 -13.10
N GLN A 54 -39.54 28.20 -12.05
CA GLN A 54 -39.72 27.46 -10.78
C GLN A 54 -40.69 26.28 -10.96
N ALA A 55 -41.72 26.43 -11.78
CA ALA A 55 -42.63 25.36 -12.19
C ALA A 55 -41.89 24.29 -13.00
N MET A 56 -41.01 24.70 -13.90
CA MET A 56 -40.14 23.76 -14.61
C MET A 56 -39.18 23.05 -13.64
N ALA A 57 -38.52 23.80 -12.75
CA ALA A 57 -37.58 23.29 -11.74
C ALA A 57 -38.24 22.38 -10.69
N SER A 58 -39.55 22.52 -10.43
CA SER A 58 -40.29 21.59 -9.57
C SER A 58 -40.70 20.31 -10.31
N MET A 59 -40.81 20.38 -11.65
CA MET A 59 -41.07 19.23 -12.51
C MET A 59 -39.80 18.44 -12.87
N ILE A 60 -38.61 19.03 -12.74
CA ILE A 60 -37.34 18.32 -12.93
C ILE A 60 -36.58 18.23 -11.60
N HIS A 61 -36.08 17.05 -11.25
CA HIS A 61 -35.35 16.91 -9.99
C HIS A 61 -33.93 17.46 -10.12
N ILE A 62 -33.78 18.77 -9.97
CA ILE A 62 -32.49 19.48 -9.91
C ILE A 62 -32.13 19.82 -8.46
N LYS A 63 -30.84 19.70 -8.11
CA LYS A 63 -30.37 19.89 -6.73
C LYS A 63 -30.41 21.37 -6.30
N ASN A 64 -30.07 22.27 -7.21
CA ASN A 64 -30.15 23.71 -7.00
C ASN A 64 -31.02 24.33 -8.11
N PRO A 65 -32.25 24.76 -7.80
CA PRO A 65 -33.14 25.40 -8.77
C PRO A 65 -32.55 26.68 -9.39
N GLN A 66 -31.68 27.40 -8.68
CA GLN A 66 -31.05 28.64 -9.16
C GLN A 66 -30.08 28.39 -10.32
N SER A 67 -29.57 27.17 -10.48
CA SER A 67 -28.58 26.86 -11.52
C SER A 67 -29.15 26.92 -12.94
N LEU A 68 -30.47 26.73 -13.10
CA LEU A 68 -31.19 26.97 -14.37
C LEU A 68 -31.31 28.46 -14.67
N GLU A 69 -31.35 29.29 -13.63
CA GLU A 69 -31.42 30.75 -13.75
C GLU A 69 -30.04 31.32 -14.05
N SER A 70 -28.99 30.86 -13.35
CA SER A 70 -27.59 31.22 -13.62
C SER A 70 -27.12 30.84 -15.03
N LEU A 71 -27.72 29.83 -15.67
CA LEU A 71 -27.40 29.46 -17.05
C LEU A 71 -27.69 30.59 -18.06
N LYS A 72 -28.63 31.48 -17.75
CA LYS A 72 -29.01 32.60 -18.62
C LYS A 72 -27.91 33.65 -18.75
N ASP A 73 -27.11 33.83 -17.71
CA ASP A 73 -26.13 34.92 -17.63
C ASP A 73 -24.72 34.49 -18.09
N LEU A 74 -24.52 33.22 -18.44
CA LEU A 74 -23.21 32.69 -18.83
C LEU A 74 -22.81 33.00 -20.28
N GLN A 75 -21.53 33.29 -20.51
CA GLN A 75 -20.93 33.52 -21.84
C GLN A 75 -20.31 32.25 -22.43
N THR A 76 -21.15 31.25 -22.72
CA THR A 76 -20.76 29.94 -23.27
C THR A 76 -20.15 30.01 -24.67
N SER A 77 -20.55 30.98 -25.51
CA SER A 77 -19.99 31.20 -26.85
C SER A 77 -18.57 31.78 -26.85
N GLU A 78 -18.29 32.72 -25.95
CA GLU A 78 -16.97 33.36 -25.85
C GLU A 78 -15.91 32.37 -25.35
N ALA A 79 -16.25 31.55 -24.35
CA ALA A 79 -15.37 30.48 -23.87
C ALA A 79 -15.07 29.44 -24.96
N SER A 80 -16.05 29.13 -25.82
CA SER A 80 -15.85 28.24 -26.96
C SER A 80 -14.88 28.81 -27.99
N LYS A 81 -14.92 30.12 -28.26
CA LYS A 81 -14.01 30.78 -29.20
C LYS A 81 -12.57 30.78 -28.68
N LYS A 82 -12.39 31.10 -27.40
CA LYS A 82 -11.08 31.05 -26.74
C LYS A 82 -10.45 29.64 -26.76
N LEU A 83 -11.27 28.57 -26.75
CA LEU A 83 -10.80 27.20 -26.93
C LEU A 83 -10.30 26.91 -28.37
N ASP A 84 -10.92 27.50 -29.40
CA ASP A 84 -10.47 27.38 -30.78
C ASP A 84 -9.12 28.12 -31.00
N ASP A 85 -8.96 29.29 -30.37
CA ASP A 85 -7.70 30.02 -30.37
C ASP A 85 -6.59 29.20 -29.69
N LEU A 86 -6.90 28.57 -28.54
CA LEU A 86 -5.97 27.66 -27.86
C LEU A 86 -5.58 26.47 -28.76
N SER A 87 -6.55 25.77 -29.36
CA SER A 87 -6.27 24.65 -30.26
C SER A 87 -5.30 25.03 -31.39
N THR A 88 -5.51 26.21 -32.00
CA THR A 88 -4.65 26.73 -33.06
C THR A 88 -3.20 26.94 -32.59
N ILE A 89 -3.04 27.47 -31.38
CA ILE A 89 -1.73 27.71 -30.76
C ILE A 89 -1.01 26.39 -30.43
N LEU A 90 -1.74 25.35 -30.02
CA LEU A 90 -1.17 24.08 -29.58
C LEU A 90 -0.81 23.13 -30.73
N LYS A 91 -1.44 23.28 -31.90
CA LYS A 91 -1.25 22.41 -33.08
C LYS A 91 0.22 22.11 -33.45
N PRO A 92 1.16 23.06 -33.40
CA PRO A 92 2.57 22.79 -33.75
C PRO A 92 3.31 21.89 -32.74
N PHE A 93 2.74 21.66 -31.57
CA PHE A 93 3.28 20.79 -30.52
C PHE A 93 2.70 19.37 -30.55
N GLU A 94 1.75 19.07 -31.43
CA GLU A 94 1.14 17.74 -31.55
C GLU A 94 2.18 16.65 -31.87
N GLY A 95 2.01 15.48 -31.25
CA GLY A 95 2.90 14.33 -31.38
C GLY A 95 3.93 14.18 -30.26
N GLU A 96 4.72 13.11 -30.33
CA GLU A 96 5.75 12.84 -29.33
C GLU A 96 6.90 13.85 -29.42
N SER A 97 7.46 14.23 -28.27
CA SER A 97 8.69 15.02 -28.24
C SER A 97 9.81 14.24 -28.93
N LYS A 98 10.51 14.90 -29.85
CA LYS A 98 11.69 14.33 -30.53
C LYS A 98 12.88 14.13 -29.58
N VAL A 99 12.83 14.71 -28.37
CA VAL A 99 13.83 14.49 -27.31
C VAL A 99 13.56 13.12 -26.67
N GLN A 100 13.95 12.05 -27.36
CA GLN A 100 13.82 10.68 -26.85
C GLN A 100 14.76 10.48 -25.66
N LYS A 101 14.22 10.34 -24.44
CA LYS A 101 14.91 10.18 -23.14
C LYS A 101 15.45 11.50 -22.54
N PRO A 102 14.55 12.37 -22.03
CA PRO A 102 14.93 13.66 -21.45
C PRO A 102 15.85 13.53 -20.22
N GLU A 103 15.81 12.40 -19.51
CA GLU A 103 16.68 12.16 -18.35
C GLU A 103 18.15 12.05 -18.73
N TRP A 104 18.47 11.40 -19.86
CA TRP A 104 19.87 11.26 -20.29
C TRP A 104 20.42 12.57 -20.85
N LEU A 105 19.62 13.28 -21.66
CA LEU A 105 19.99 14.64 -22.07
C LEU A 105 20.20 15.53 -20.84
N ARG A 106 19.34 15.38 -19.81
CA ARG A 106 19.48 16.11 -18.55
C ARG A 106 20.77 15.79 -17.81
N SER A 107 21.09 14.53 -17.62
CA SER A 107 22.36 14.14 -17.01
C SER A 107 23.57 14.61 -17.82
N SER A 108 23.53 14.50 -19.15
CA SER A 108 24.64 14.95 -20.00
C SER A 108 24.83 16.48 -19.95
N LEU A 109 23.74 17.26 -20.00
CA LEU A 109 23.81 18.73 -19.90
C LEU A 109 24.27 19.20 -18.52
N GLN A 110 23.86 18.51 -17.46
CA GLN A 110 24.33 18.81 -16.11
C GLN A 110 25.83 18.54 -15.97
N VAL A 111 26.31 17.39 -16.44
CA VAL A 111 27.75 17.05 -16.41
C VAL A 111 28.58 18.05 -17.23
N LEU A 112 28.06 18.51 -18.36
CA LEU A 112 28.71 19.56 -19.16
C LEU A 112 28.82 20.89 -18.40
N SER A 113 27.78 21.27 -17.64
CA SER A 113 27.80 22.45 -16.77
C SER A 113 28.77 22.30 -15.60
N GLU A 114 28.81 21.13 -14.96
CA GLU A 114 29.77 20.82 -13.89
C GLU A 114 31.23 20.94 -14.39
N PHE A 115 31.54 20.33 -15.54
CA PHE A 115 32.88 20.45 -16.12
C PHE A 115 33.25 21.87 -16.53
N SER A 116 32.28 22.67 -16.99
CA SER A 116 32.51 24.07 -17.32
C SER A 116 32.92 24.90 -16.09
N ASN A 117 32.41 24.56 -14.91
CA ASN A 117 32.77 25.23 -13.66
C ASN A 117 34.18 24.83 -13.16
N GLU A 118 34.63 23.61 -13.48
CA GLU A 118 35.94 23.07 -13.08
C GLU A 118 37.04 23.26 -14.15
N LEU A 119 36.78 24.06 -15.19
CA LEU A 119 37.62 24.17 -16.39
C LEU A 119 39.09 24.52 -16.09
N GLU A 120 39.34 25.47 -15.18
CA GLU A 120 40.71 25.90 -14.85
C GLU A 120 41.51 24.80 -14.14
N THR A 121 40.84 24.05 -13.26
CA THR A 121 41.42 22.90 -12.56
C THR A 121 41.69 21.75 -13.53
N LEU A 122 40.77 21.48 -14.45
CA LEU A 122 40.91 20.45 -15.47
C LEU A 122 42.05 20.77 -16.46
N ASN A 123 42.14 22.03 -16.91
CA ASN A 123 43.20 22.48 -17.83
C ASN A 123 44.59 22.39 -17.19
N THR A 124 44.69 22.67 -15.89
CA THR A 124 45.93 22.52 -15.12
C THR A 124 46.29 21.04 -14.95
N ALA A 125 45.30 20.19 -14.63
CA ALA A 125 45.50 18.76 -14.46
C ALA A 125 45.92 18.07 -15.75
N SER A 126 45.31 18.40 -16.90
CA SER A 126 45.68 17.83 -18.20
C SER A 126 47.09 18.22 -18.66
N LYS A 127 47.63 19.34 -18.18
CA LYS A 127 49.00 19.79 -18.52
C LYS A 127 50.08 19.22 -17.59
N THR A 128 49.69 18.64 -16.46
CA THR A 128 50.63 18.07 -15.48
C THR A 128 50.90 16.62 -15.85
N SER A 129 51.94 16.35 -16.64
CA SER A 129 52.39 14.98 -16.91
C SER A 129 52.90 14.36 -15.61
N LEU A 130 52.56 13.10 -15.33
CA LEU A 130 53.40 12.29 -14.46
C LEU A 130 54.81 12.34 -15.05
N THR A 131 55.78 12.78 -14.26
CA THR A 131 57.16 12.77 -14.69
C THR A 131 57.56 11.32 -14.87
N ASP A 132 58.24 10.98 -15.98
CA ASP A 132 58.89 9.67 -16.15
C ASP A 132 59.73 9.29 -14.90
N ASP A 133 60.17 10.30 -14.15
CA ASP A 133 60.81 10.23 -12.85
C ASP A 133 60.00 9.47 -11.77
N PHE A 134 58.69 9.72 -11.60
CA PHE A 134 57.86 8.98 -10.63
C PHE A 134 57.82 7.49 -10.98
N LYS A 135 57.54 7.18 -12.25
CA LYS A 135 57.44 5.80 -12.74
C LYS A 135 58.78 5.08 -12.62
N ALA A 136 59.87 5.73 -13.00
CA ALA A 136 61.22 5.19 -12.89
C ALA A 136 61.57 4.85 -11.43
N LYS A 137 61.29 5.75 -10.49
CA LYS A 137 61.56 5.54 -9.06
C LYS A 137 60.66 4.46 -8.44
N ALA A 138 59.38 4.41 -8.79
CA ALA A 138 58.48 3.34 -8.34
C ALA A 138 58.93 1.96 -8.83
N LEU A 139 59.33 1.84 -10.10
CA LEU A 139 59.82 0.58 -10.68
C LEU A 139 61.20 0.17 -10.16
N ALA A 140 61.99 1.09 -9.61
CA ALA A 140 63.28 0.79 -9.01
C ALA A 140 63.16 0.00 -7.70
N ILE A 141 62.05 0.16 -6.98
CA ILE A 141 61.84 -0.42 -5.64
C ILE A 141 60.82 -1.57 -5.59
N THR A 142 59.98 -1.71 -6.61
CA THR A 142 58.92 -2.74 -6.68
C THR A 142 59.35 -3.98 -7.46
N GLY A 143 58.56 -5.06 -7.39
CA GLY A 143 58.85 -6.34 -8.05
C GLY A 143 59.98 -7.15 -7.39
N GLY A 144 60.17 -6.99 -6.07
CA GLY A 144 61.13 -7.76 -5.28
C GLY A 144 62.59 -7.30 -5.42
N LYS A 145 62.84 -6.10 -5.93
CA LYS A 145 64.19 -5.54 -6.11
C LYS A 145 64.85 -5.08 -4.81
N VAL A 146 64.06 -4.81 -3.77
CA VAL A 146 64.52 -4.41 -2.44
C VAL A 146 63.95 -5.39 -1.41
N ASN A 147 64.81 -5.92 -0.54
CA ASN A 147 64.42 -6.81 0.55
C ASN A 147 64.84 -6.20 1.89
N ILE A 148 63.87 -5.70 2.65
CA ILE A 148 64.13 -5.00 3.91
C ILE A 148 64.63 -5.98 4.99
N ARG A 149 64.19 -7.24 4.97
CA ARG A 149 64.60 -8.25 5.96
C ARG A 149 66.07 -8.60 5.89
N GLU A 150 66.66 -8.52 4.70
CA GLU A 150 68.09 -8.79 4.49
C GLU A 150 68.97 -7.54 4.75
N SER A 151 68.34 -6.36 4.88
CA SER A 151 69.04 -5.10 5.13
C SER A 151 69.55 -4.98 6.58
N ILE A 152 70.42 -4.00 6.85
CA ILE A 152 70.88 -3.71 8.22
C ILE A 152 69.71 -3.49 9.21
N VAL A 153 68.60 -2.91 8.76
CA VAL A 153 67.43 -2.61 9.59
C VAL A 153 66.65 -3.89 9.93
N GLY A 154 66.67 -4.90 9.06
CA GLY A 154 65.92 -6.16 9.21
C GLY A 154 66.62 -7.26 10.03
N LYS A 155 67.94 -7.14 10.28
CA LYS A 155 68.73 -8.17 11.00
C LYS A 155 68.47 -8.24 12.51
N TRP A 156 67.87 -7.19 13.07
CA TRP A 156 67.21 -7.12 14.39
C TRP A 156 67.94 -7.62 15.68
N PRO A 157 69.26 -7.42 15.86
CA PRO A 157 69.99 -7.83 17.07
C PRO A 157 69.53 -7.10 18.35
N LEU A 158 68.95 -5.88 18.23
CA LEU A 158 68.46 -5.10 19.36
C LEU A 158 67.27 -5.74 20.08
N SER A 159 66.39 -6.42 19.33
CA SER A 159 65.26 -7.16 19.89
C SER A 159 65.76 -8.37 20.69
N VAL A 160 66.71 -9.12 20.12
CA VAL A 160 67.31 -10.28 20.76
C VAL A 160 68.02 -9.89 22.06
N LEU A 161 68.70 -8.75 22.08
CA LEU A 161 69.33 -8.19 23.28
C LEU A 161 68.31 -7.78 24.35
N ALA A 162 67.24 -7.09 23.96
CA ALA A 162 66.17 -6.67 24.87
C ALA A 162 65.50 -7.88 25.54
N ASP A 163 65.18 -8.92 24.75
CA ASP A 163 64.55 -10.15 25.24
C ASP A 163 65.48 -10.94 26.17
N SER A 164 66.76 -11.02 25.81
CA SER A 164 67.77 -11.71 26.62
C SER A 164 67.98 -11.00 27.96
N LEU A 165 68.09 -9.66 27.96
CA LEU A 165 68.18 -8.87 29.19
C LEU A 165 66.91 -8.96 30.03
N SER A 166 65.73 -8.91 29.42
CA SER A 166 64.46 -9.05 30.15
C SER A 166 64.37 -10.39 30.88
N THR A 167 64.84 -11.47 30.24
CA THR A 167 64.90 -12.81 30.84
C THR A 167 65.88 -12.86 32.03
N ILE A 168 67.06 -12.25 31.88
CA ILE A 168 68.10 -12.19 32.92
C ILE A 168 67.65 -11.33 34.12
N MET A 169 66.99 -10.19 33.84
CA MET A 169 66.57 -9.19 34.84
C MET A 169 65.21 -9.48 35.47
N ASN A 170 64.60 -10.64 35.20
CA ASN A 170 63.29 -10.98 35.74
C ASN A 170 63.30 -11.01 37.29
N GLU A 171 62.74 -9.97 37.91
CA GLU A 171 62.73 -9.76 39.37
C GLU A 171 61.91 -10.81 40.13
N THR A 172 61.02 -11.54 39.44
CA THR A 172 60.25 -12.63 40.06
C THR A 172 61.13 -13.83 40.42
N MET A 173 62.33 -13.93 39.83
CA MET A 173 63.30 -14.98 40.12
C MET A 173 64.21 -14.54 41.26
N THR A 174 63.90 -14.97 42.49
CA THR A 174 64.66 -14.61 43.71
C THR A 174 65.77 -15.62 44.07
N ALA A 175 65.76 -16.81 43.47
CA ALA A 175 66.77 -17.85 43.62
C ALA A 175 66.93 -18.63 42.31
N ALA A 176 68.00 -19.43 42.19
CA ALA A 176 68.25 -20.27 41.02
C ALA A 176 67.05 -21.20 40.72
N PRO A 177 66.49 -21.18 39.49
CA PRO A 177 65.40 -22.07 39.12
C PRO A 177 65.73 -23.54 39.38
N THR A 178 64.81 -24.24 40.01
CA THR A 178 64.90 -25.69 40.23
C THR A 178 64.41 -26.48 39.01
N GLU A 179 63.61 -25.86 38.14
CA GLU A 179 63.14 -26.46 36.90
C GLU A 179 64.21 -26.35 35.80
N GLU A 180 64.57 -27.50 35.23
CA GLU A 180 65.61 -27.63 34.20
C GLU A 180 65.32 -26.79 32.95
N GLN A 181 64.04 -26.63 32.59
CA GLN A 181 63.60 -25.88 31.43
C GLN A 181 63.78 -24.36 31.60
N GLU A 182 63.52 -23.83 32.80
CA GLU A 182 63.73 -22.41 33.13
C GLU A 182 65.23 -22.10 33.25
N MET A 183 66.01 -23.01 33.83
CA MET A 183 67.48 -22.91 33.81
C MET A 183 68.03 -22.92 32.39
N PHE A 184 67.51 -23.77 31.51
CA PHE A 184 67.95 -23.82 30.11
C PHE A 184 67.65 -22.51 29.37
N LYS A 185 66.46 -21.92 29.57
CA LYS A 185 66.12 -20.59 29.01
C LYS A 185 67.06 -19.51 29.51
N LEU A 186 67.36 -19.49 30.81
CA LEU A 186 68.25 -18.51 31.42
C LEU A 186 69.68 -18.62 30.88
N LYS A 187 70.22 -19.85 30.79
CA LYS A 187 71.54 -20.10 30.18
C LYS A 187 71.59 -19.64 28.73
N ASN A 188 70.57 -19.95 27.95
CA ASN A 188 70.49 -19.50 26.56
C ASN A 188 70.38 -17.98 26.44
N ALA A 189 69.65 -17.31 27.34
CA ALA A 189 69.56 -15.84 27.36
C ALA A 189 70.93 -15.20 27.64
N ILE A 190 71.72 -15.76 28.57
CA ILE A 190 73.08 -15.28 28.87
C ILE A 190 74.01 -15.48 27.66
N LEU A 191 73.99 -16.67 27.04
CA LEU A 191 74.82 -16.96 25.87
C LEU A 191 74.45 -16.10 24.66
N ARG A 192 73.14 -15.91 24.41
CA ARG A 192 72.63 -15.03 23.34
C ARG A 192 72.99 -13.57 23.59
N PHE A 193 72.79 -13.08 24.82
CA PHE A 193 73.17 -11.72 25.18
C PHE A 193 74.64 -11.46 24.87
N ARG A 194 75.53 -12.37 25.28
CA ARG A 194 76.95 -12.26 24.99
C ARG A 194 77.24 -12.23 23.49
N PHE A 195 76.68 -13.17 22.73
CA PHE A 195 76.91 -13.26 21.29
C PHE A 195 76.49 -11.99 20.54
N GLU A 196 75.29 -11.47 20.84
CA GLU A 196 74.80 -10.25 20.21
C GLU A 196 75.63 -9.02 20.62
N MET A 197 76.13 -8.98 21.86
CA MET A 197 77.03 -7.92 22.33
C MET A 197 78.38 -7.89 21.61
N GLU A 198 78.86 -9.01 21.05
CA GLU A 198 80.09 -9.05 20.24
C GLU A 198 79.95 -8.28 18.91
N THR A 199 78.73 -8.17 18.37
CA THR A 199 78.46 -7.53 17.08
C THR A 199 77.67 -6.21 17.18
N TYR A 200 77.25 -5.84 18.40
CA TYR A 200 76.41 -4.66 18.68
C TYR A 200 77.02 -3.32 18.23
N GLU A 201 78.29 -3.06 18.56
CA GLU A 201 78.96 -1.79 18.21
C GLU A 201 79.06 -1.61 16.68
N GLU A 202 79.41 -2.69 15.98
CA GLU A 202 79.48 -2.70 14.51
C GLU A 202 78.09 -2.53 13.88
N TYR A 203 77.06 -3.14 14.48
CA TYR A 203 75.67 -3.00 14.06
C TYR A 203 75.16 -1.57 14.19
N ILE A 204 75.32 -0.91 15.35
CA ILE A 204 74.89 0.48 15.57
C ILE A 204 75.61 1.43 14.60
N LYS A 205 76.91 1.21 14.35
CA LYS A 205 77.67 1.99 13.37
C LYS A 205 77.10 1.85 11.96
N LYS A 206 76.78 0.63 11.53
CA LYS A 206 76.15 0.39 10.21
C LYS A 206 74.72 0.92 10.13
N LEU A 207 73.97 0.87 11.24
CA LEU A 207 72.61 1.41 11.31
C LEU A 207 72.58 2.93 11.11
N LYS A 208 73.63 3.67 11.49
CA LYS A 208 73.76 5.10 11.20
C LYS A 208 73.91 5.40 9.71
N ASP A 209 74.43 4.46 8.92
CA ASP A 209 74.64 4.59 7.48
C ASP A 209 73.48 3.98 6.64
N TYR A 210 72.33 3.66 7.27
CA TYR A 210 71.19 2.98 6.63
C TYR A 210 70.64 3.69 5.37
N GLN A 211 70.77 5.03 5.30
CA GLN A 211 70.31 5.82 4.16
C GLN A 211 71.03 5.46 2.86
N THR A 212 72.28 5.01 2.96
CA THR A 212 73.08 4.61 1.79
C THR A 212 72.59 3.27 1.24
N GLU A 213 72.24 2.33 2.12
CA GLU A 213 71.75 0.99 1.74
C GLU A 213 70.31 1.03 1.20
N LEU A 214 69.44 1.85 1.81
CA LEU A 214 68.02 1.99 1.44
C LEU A 214 67.73 3.22 0.55
N LYS A 215 68.76 3.75 -0.13
CA LYS A 215 68.68 4.98 -0.93
C LYS A 215 67.51 5.01 -1.91
N ALA A 216 67.29 3.92 -2.64
CA ALA A 216 66.21 3.85 -3.64
C ALA A 216 64.80 4.02 -3.04
N LEU A 217 64.57 3.56 -1.79
CA LEU A 217 63.30 3.77 -1.09
C LEU A 217 63.13 5.24 -0.72
N PHE A 218 64.17 5.89 -0.21
CA PHE A 218 64.07 7.30 0.20
C PHE A 218 64.04 8.26 -0.99
N ASP A 219 64.69 7.94 -2.12
CA ASP A 219 64.52 8.68 -3.38
C ASP A 219 63.05 8.69 -3.87
N TYR A 220 62.26 7.66 -3.54
CA TYR A 220 60.81 7.61 -3.80
C TYR A 220 59.99 8.36 -2.74
N LYS A 221 60.41 8.33 -1.47
CA LYS A 221 59.82 9.11 -0.37
C LYS A 221 59.96 10.62 -0.58
N ASP A 222 61.06 11.07 -1.15
CA ASP A 222 61.32 12.49 -1.35
C ASP A 222 60.58 13.08 -2.57
N LEU A 223 59.83 12.24 -3.30
CA LEU A 223 58.90 12.72 -4.31
C LEU A 223 57.76 13.50 -3.64
N LYS A 224 57.47 14.68 -4.17
CA LYS A 224 56.31 15.48 -3.76
C LYS A 224 55.00 14.82 -4.22
N MET A 225 54.57 13.80 -3.48
CA MET A 225 53.46 12.93 -3.87
C MET A 225 52.16 13.70 -4.09
N ASP A 226 51.90 14.75 -3.31
CA ASP A 226 50.72 15.60 -3.47
C ASP A 226 50.70 16.41 -4.78
N GLU A 227 51.85 16.92 -5.24
CA GLU A 227 51.96 17.65 -6.50
C GLU A 227 51.78 16.70 -7.70
N VAL A 228 52.22 15.46 -7.56
CA VAL A 228 52.17 14.43 -8.62
C VAL A 228 50.80 13.74 -8.71
N MET A 229 50.19 13.42 -7.57
CA MET A 229 48.99 12.56 -7.52
C MET A 229 47.66 13.32 -7.47
N LYS A 230 47.66 14.61 -7.11
CA LYS A 230 46.44 15.44 -7.13
C LYS A 230 45.88 15.67 -8.54
N PRO A 231 46.69 15.98 -9.58
CA PRO A 231 46.22 16.01 -10.97
C PRO A 231 45.65 14.67 -11.45
N VAL A 232 46.28 13.57 -11.06
CA VAL A 232 45.87 12.19 -11.40
C VAL A 232 44.48 11.89 -10.86
N LYS A 233 44.17 12.31 -9.62
CA LYS A 233 42.85 12.15 -9.02
C LYS A 233 41.78 12.96 -9.76
N ILE A 234 42.08 14.18 -10.18
CA ILE A 234 41.15 15.02 -10.97
C ILE A 234 40.85 14.36 -12.32
N ILE A 235 41.88 13.85 -13.01
CA ILE A 235 41.74 13.13 -14.28
C ILE A 235 40.84 11.90 -14.12
N LYS A 236 40.99 11.14 -13.03
CA LYS A 236 40.12 10.00 -12.69
C LYS A 236 38.66 10.43 -12.52
N ASP A 237 38.41 11.47 -11.73
CA ASP A 237 37.05 11.91 -11.42
C ASP A 237 36.34 12.40 -12.69
N VAL A 238 37.06 13.15 -13.53
CA VAL A 238 36.58 13.65 -14.82
C VAL A 238 36.38 12.49 -15.79
N ALA A 239 37.32 11.53 -15.86
CA ALA A 239 37.17 10.33 -16.68
C ALA A 239 35.91 9.55 -16.33
N THR A 240 35.68 9.34 -15.04
CA THR A 240 34.54 8.60 -14.51
C THR A 240 33.22 9.28 -14.86
N LYS A 241 33.13 10.61 -14.64
CA LYS A 241 31.95 11.39 -14.97
C LYS A 241 31.71 11.45 -16.48
N TYR A 242 32.75 11.65 -17.28
CA TYR A 242 32.66 11.76 -18.73
C TYR A 242 32.17 10.43 -19.34
N ASP A 243 32.75 9.30 -18.92
CA ASP A 243 32.37 7.95 -19.38
C ASP A 243 30.89 7.64 -19.11
N ARG A 244 30.41 7.97 -17.89
CA ARG A 244 29.00 7.79 -17.51
C ARG A 244 28.04 8.70 -18.29
N SER A 245 28.48 9.91 -18.64
CA SER A 245 27.64 10.94 -19.27
C SER A 245 27.40 10.74 -20.78
N LYS A 246 28.21 9.90 -21.45
CA LYS A 246 28.17 9.65 -22.90
C LYS A 246 28.23 10.91 -23.76
N LEU A 247 28.90 11.95 -23.27
CA LEU A 247 29.14 13.19 -24.00
C LEU A 247 29.86 12.94 -25.33
N GLY A 248 29.60 13.79 -26.33
CA GLY A 248 30.23 13.70 -27.65
C GLY A 248 29.72 12.56 -28.57
N GLY A 249 28.73 11.78 -28.16
CA GLY A 249 28.13 10.75 -29.02
C GLY A 249 27.11 11.32 -30.02
N ASN A 250 26.89 10.62 -31.15
CA ASN A 250 25.89 11.01 -32.18
C ASN A 250 24.50 11.24 -31.59
N ARG A 251 24.11 10.45 -30.58
CA ARG A 251 22.82 10.60 -29.89
C ARG A 251 22.72 11.91 -29.11
N PHE A 252 23.79 12.34 -28.46
CA PHE A 252 23.83 13.61 -27.72
C PHE A 252 23.65 14.81 -28.66
N PHE A 253 24.34 14.82 -29.80
CA PHE A 253 24.15 15.85 -30.83
C PHE A 253 22.75 15.82 -31.46
N GLY A 254 22.17 14.62 -31.64
CA GLY A 254 20.78 14.46 -32.05
C GLY A 254 19.82 15.12 -31.06
N TRP A 255 20.02 14.91 -29.76
CA TRP A 255 19.20 15.53 -28.72
C TRP A 255 19.35 17.06 -28.66
N LEU A 256 20.56 17.60 -28.78
CA LEU A 256 20.77 19.06 -28.84
C LEU A 256 20.04 19.67 -30.05
N THR A 257 20.02 18.96 -31.18
CA THR A 257 19.27 19.38 -32.37
C THR A 257 17.77 19.38 -32.10
N SER A 258 17.24 18.33 -31.46
CA SER A 258 15.83 18.28 -31.07
C SER A 258 15.45 19.34 -30.04
N LEU A 259 16.33 19.66 -29.08
CA LEU A 259 16.11 20.72 -28.10
C LEU A 259 15.99 22.09 -28.77
N LYS A 260 16.82 22.34 -29.78
CA LYS A 260 16.71 23.55 -30.61
C LYS A 260 15.38 23.62 -31.34
N GLU A 261 14.96 22.54 -31.99
CA GLU A 261 13.65 22.49 -32.68
C GLU A 261 12.49 22.82 -31.73
N GLU A 262 12.56 22.40 -30.47
CA GLU A 262 11.55 22.75 -29.45
C GLU A 262 11.61 24.24 -29.07
N ALA A 263 12.80 24.83 -28.95
CA ALA A 263 12.93 26.27 -28.71
C ALA A 263 12.35 27.10 -29.87
N ASP A 264 12.58 26.66 -31.11
CA ASP A 264 12.05 27.31 -32.32
C ASP A 264 10.52 27.25 -32.40
N LYS A 265 9.90 26.16 -31.92
CA LYS A 265 8.43 26.03 -31.82
C LYS A 265 7.82 26.99 -30.81
N VAL A 266 8.42 27.14 -29.64
CA VAL A 266 7.95 28.06 -28.59
C VAL A 266 7.97 29.51 -29.08
N GLU A 267 8.98 29.88 -29.84
CA GLU A 267 9.08 31.23 -30.42
C GLU A 267 8.08 31.44 -31.56
N SER A 268 8.00 30.50 -32.52
CA SER A 268 7.14 30.65 -33.71
C SER A 268 5.64 30.64 -33.39
N THR A 269 5.23 29.96 -32.31
CA THR A 269 3.82 29.93 -31.86
C THR A 269 3.39 31.15 -31.05
N ASN A 270 4.32 32.05 -30.70
CA ASN A 270 4.08 33.17 -29.78
C ASN A 270 3.37 32.73 -28.48
N ILE A 271 3.51 31.46 -28.07
CA ILE A 271 2.73 30.90 -26.97
C ILE A 271 2.93 31.66 -25.64
N MET A 272 4.13 32.23 -25.48
CA MET A 272 4.50 33.08 -24.36
C MET A 272 3.71 34.40 -24.29
N LYS A 273 3.21 34.92 -25.43
CA LYS A 273 2.37 36.13 -25.50
C LYS A 273 0.89 35.84 -25.23
N SER A 274 0.47 34.58 -25.34
CA SER A 274 -0.92 34.14 -25.10
C SER A 274 -1.20 33.78 -23.63
N GLN A 275 -0.25 34.04 -22.72
CA GLN A 275 -0.39 33.71 -21.31
C GLN A 275 -1.64 34.34 -20.67
N GLU A 276 -1.87 35.64 -20.90
CA GLU A 276 -3.04 36.37 -20.36
C GLU A 276 -4.36 35.80 -20.90
N GLN A 277 -4.40 35.47 -22.19
CA GLN A 277 -5.56 34.84 -22.83
C GLN A 277 -5.88 33.46 -22.23
N MET A 278 -4.86 32.68 -21.89
CA MET A 278 -5.03 31.36 -21.24
C MET A 278 -5.49 31.48 -19.79
N GLU A 279 -5.04 32.50 -19.05
CA GLU A 279 -5.50 32.80 -17.69
C GLU A 279 -6.98 33.19 -17.67
N ASP A 280 -7.41 34.02 -18.61
CA ASP A 280 -8.81 34.39 -18.78
C ASP A 280 -9.69 33.19 -19.14
N LEU A 281 -9.27 32.37 -20.11
CA LEU A 281 -9.97 31.14 -20.48
C LEU A 281 -10.12 30.18 -19.29
N MET A 282 -9.06 30.02 -18.49
CA MET A 282 -9.09 29.17 -17.30
C MET A 282 -10.17 29.63 -16.31
N LYS A 283 -10.29 30.94 -16.06
CA LYS A 283 -11.30 31.52 -15.16
C LYS A 283 -12.72 31.29 -15.68
N ASP A 284 -12.92 31.51 -16.97
CA ASP A 284 -14.23 31.30 -17.62
C ASP A 284 -14.67 29.83 -17.49
N LEU A 285 -13.79 28.89 -17.81
CA LEU A 285 -14.09 27.46 -17.71
C LEU A 285 -14.31 26.98 -16.27
N ASP A 286 -13.55 27.45 -15.28
CA ASP A 286 -13.75 26.99 -13.89
C ASP A 286 -15.13 27.39 -13.34
N SER A 287 -15.61 28.59 -13.72
CA SER A 287 -16.96 29.04 -13.37
C SER A 287 -18.06 28.16 -13.99
N LEU A 288 -17.90 27.81 -15.27
CA LEU A 288 -18.85 27.01 -16.07
C LEU A 288 -18.94 25.55 -15.59
N PHE A 289 -17.84 24.98 -15.10
CA PHE A 289 -17.77 23.58 -14.69
C PHE A 289 -18.79 23.25 -13.59
N SER A 290 -19.01 24.19 -12.66
CA SER A 290 -19.95 24.01 -11.54
C SER A 290 -21.39 23.78 -12.04
N ILE A 291 -21.82 24.57 -13.01
CA ILE A 291 -23.17 24.59 -13.59
C ILE A 291 -23.38 23.37 -14.52
N VAL A 292 -22.41 23.08 -15.38
CA VAL A 292 -22.43 21.89 -16.26
C VAL A 292 -22.61 20.60 -15.46
N ARG A 293 -21.88 20.49 -14.34
CA ARG A 293 -21.96 19.32 -13.45
C ARG A 293 -23.35 19.17 -12.84
N GLU A 294 -24.03 20.25 -12.49
CA GLU A 294 -25.36 20.18 -11.89
C GLU A 294 -26.44 19.82 -12.91
N ILE A 295 -26.38 20.40 -14.12
CA ILE A 295 -27.33 20.11 -15.20
C ILE A 295 -27.23 18.66 -15.67
N SER A 296 -26.02 18.10 -15.73
CA SER A 296 -25.84 16.68 -16.07
C SER A 296 -26.43 15.69 -15.08
N ALA A 297 -26.75 16.14 -13.86
CA ALA A 297 -27.29 15.30 -12.79
C ALA A 297 -28.81 15.42 -12.65
N VAL A 298 -29.47 16.20 -13.51
CA VAL A 298 -30.93 16.42 -13.49
C VAL A 298 -31.65 15.10 -13.82
N ARG A 299 -32.69 14.76 -13.04
CA ARG A 299 -33.64 13.70 -13.41
C ARG A 299 -34.92 14.29 -13.95
N ILE A 300 -35.33 13.78 -15.11
CA ILE A 300 -36.53 14.22 -15.83
C ILE A 300 -37.75 13.46 -15.32
N SER A 301 -38.80 14.19 -14.92
CA SER A 301 -40.11 13.63 -14.58
C SER A 301 -40.98 13.46 -15.83
N PRO A 302 -41.88 12.46 -15.89
CA PRO A 302 -42.89 12.37 -16.95
C PRO A 302 -43.95 13.48 -16.89
N LYS A 303 -44.01 14.24 -15.78
CA LYS A 303 -45.05 15.24 -15.51
C LYS A 303 -45.30 16.23 -16.66
N PRO A 304 -44.30 16.82 -17.34
CA PRO A 304 -44.55 17.70 -18.49
C PRO A 304 -45.31 17.02 -19.65
N SER A 305 -44.98 15.76 -19.94
CA SER A 305 -45.66 14.98 -20.99
C SER A 305 -47.06 14.52 -20.57
N GLN A 306 -47.27 14.22 -19.29
CA GLN A 306 -48.58 13.87 -18.73
C GLN A 306 -49.55 15.05 -18.78
N LEU A 307 -49.07 16.27 -18.53
CA LEU A 307 -49.87 17.49 -18.67
C LEU A 307 -50.33 17.70 -20.12
N ALA A 308 -49.44 17.43 -21.09
CA ALA A 308 -49.81 17.49 -22.51
C ALA A 308 -50.84 16.42 -22.91
N GLN A 309 -50.90 15.28 -22.21
CA GLN A 309 -51.84 14.20 -22.47
C GLN A 309 -53.30 14.56 -22.14
N ILE A 310 -53.50 15.44 -21.16
CA ILE A 310 -54.83 15.96 -20.76
C ILE A 310 -55.59 16.49 -21.98
N PHE A 311 -54.90 17.28 -22.79
CA PHE A 311 -55.46 17.96 -23.96
C PHE A 311 -55.54 17.04 -25.19
N LYS A 312 -54.65 16.04 -25.29
CA LYS A 312 -54.61 15.11 -26.44
C LYS A 312 -55.68 14.03 -26.40
N SER A 313 -55.95 13.42 -25.23
CA SER A 313 -56.81 12.23 -25.14
C SER A 313 -57.82 12.26 -23.99
N ASP A 314 -57.43 12.73 -22.81
CA ASP A 314 -58.18 12.48 -21.57
C ASP A 314 -59.55 13.17 -21.54
N LEU A 315 -59.62 14.43 -21.97
CA LEU A 315 -60.87 15.20 -22.00
C LEU A 315 -61.87 14.70 -23.05
N SER A 316 -61.48 13.77 -23.92
CA SER A 316 -62.35 13.23 -24.99
C SER A 316 -62.75 11.76 -24.72
N GLU A 317 -62.42 11.22 -23.56
CA GLU A 317 -62.69 9.83 -23.20
C GLU A 317 -64.17 9.64 -22.78
N LYS A 318 -64.79 8.55 -23.25
CA LYS A 318 -66.23 8.32 -23.15
C LYS A 318 -66.71 8.16 -21.70
N TRP A 319 -65.97 7.43 -20.87
CA TRP A 319 -66.34 7.26 -19.46
C TRP A 319 -66.29 8.58 -18.68
N PHE A 320 -65.30 9.45 -18.92
CA PHE A 320 -65.24 10.76 -18.26
C PHE A 320 -66.45 11.63 -18.64
N LEU A 321 -66.81 11.63 -19.94
CA LEU A 321 -68.00 12.29 -20.45
C LEU A 321 -69.27 11.79 -19.78
N ASP A 322 -69.49 10.47 -19.73
CA ASP A 322 -70.71 9.87 -19.18
C ASP A 322 -70.79 10.00 -17.65
N SER A 323 -69.65 9.95 -16.96
CA SER A 323 -69.58 9.89 -15.49
C SER A 323 -69.57 11.25 -14.81
N PHE A 324 -68.89 12.25 -15.38
CA PHE A 324 -68.75 13.58 -14.77
C PHE A 324 -69.50 14.67 -15.52
N ALA A 325 -69.69 14.54 -16.85
CA ALA A 325 -70.33 15.56 -17.68
C ALA A 325 -71.70 15.14 -18.28
N GLU A 326 -72.25 13.98 -17.91
CA GLU A 326 -73.52 13.42 -18.44
C GLU A 326 -73.63 13.40 -19.97
N GLY A 327 -72.49 13.30 -20.67
CA GLY A 327 -72.42 13.31 -22.13
C GLY A 327 -72.53 14.71 -22.77
N ASP A 328 -72.54 15.80 -22.00
CA ASP A 328 -72.59 17.17 -22.53
C ASP A 328 -71.24 17.64 -23.06
N LYS A 329 -71.11 17.63 -24.39
CA LYS A 329 -69.90 18.11 -25.09
C LYS A 329 -69.64 19.61 -24.92
N LYS A 330 -70.68 20.45 -24.70
CA LYS A 330 -70.49 21.91 -24.56
C LYS A 330 -69.76 22.27 -23.26
N SER A 331 -70.06 21.52 -22.20
CA SER A 331 -69.42 21.65 -20.89
C SER A 331 -67.91 21.32 -20.91
N ILE A 332 -67.48 20.38 -21.77
CA ILE A 332 -66.05 20.07 -21.96
C ILE A 332 -65.31 21.15 -22.76
N ASP A 333 -65.94 21.72 -23.79
CA ASP A 333 -65.33 22.83 -24.54
C ASP A 333 -65.12 24.06 -23.64
N LYS A 334 -66.02 24.27 -22.67
CA LYS A 334 -65.86 25.27 -21.61
C LYS A 334 -64.64 24.97 -20.74
N LEU A 335 -64.47 23.72 -20.28
CA LEU A 335 -63.31 23.29 -19.48
C LEU A 335 -61.97 23.44 -20.25
N LYS A 336 -61.93 23.07 -21.53
CA LYS A 336 -60.74 23.23 -22.39
C LYS A 336 -60.30 24.69 -22.53
N LYS A 337 -61.25 25.61 -22.77
CA LYS A 337 -60.96 27.04 -22.84
C LYS A 337 -60.36 27.57 -21.54
N SER A 338 -60.90 27.13 -20.40
CA SER A 338 -60.40 27.51 -19.08
C SER A 338 -59.00 26.97 -18.76
N LEU A 339 -58.50 25.93 -19.46
CA LEU A 339 -57.18 25.31 -19.24
C LEU A 339 -56.07 25.74 -20.24
N SER A 340 -56.31 26.74 -21.08
CA SER A 340 -55.39 27.15 -22.17
C SER A 340 -54.00 27.63 -21.72
N LEU A 341 -53.86 28.17 -20.51
CA LEU A 341 -52.55 28.56 -19.96
C LEU A 341 -51.67 27.35 -19.66
N LEU A 342 -52.27 26.28 -19.11
CA LEU A 342 -51.59 25.03 -18.85
C LEU A 342 -51.14 24.35 -20.15
N GLU A 343 -51.97 24.41 -21.19
CA GLU A 343 -51.65 23.85 -22.52
C GLU A 343 -50.34 24.46 -23.08
N GLY A 344 -50.27 25.79 -23.15
CA GLY A 344 -49.08 26.49 -23.66
C GLY A 344 -47.82 26.32 -22.81
N PHE A 345 -47.96 26.19 -21.48
CA PHE A 345 -46.85 25.87 -20.60
C PHE A 345 -46.34 24.43 -20.83
N SER A 346 -47.26 23.47 -20.96
CA SER A 346 -46.92 22.04 -21.13
C SER A 346 -46.09 21.76 -22.41
N GLU A 347 -46.37 22.45 -23.51
CA GLU A 347 -45.61 22.33 -24.77
C GLU A 347 -44.16 22.80 -24.61
N LYS A 348 -43.95 23.97 -24.00
CA LYS A 348 -42.61 24.53 -23.76
C LYS A 348 -41.81 23.68 -22.77
N ALA A 349 -42.45 23.27 -21.68
CA ALA A 349 -41.85 22.39 -20.68
C ALA A 349 -41.39 21.07 -21.30
N THR A 350 -42.18 20.51 -22.23
CA THR A 350 -41.80 19.30 -22.98
C THR A 350 -40.55 19.52 -23.84
N LYS A 351 -40.46 20.65 -24.55
CA LYS A 351 -39.29 20.97 -25.39
C LYS A 351 -37.99 21.08 -24.57
N ILE A 352 -38.02 21.81 -23.46
CA ILE A 352 -36.87 21.98 -22.54
C ILE A 352 -36.47 20.63 -21.94
N THR A 353 -37.46 19.82 -21.57
CA THR A 353 -37.23 18.47 -21.03
C THR A 353 -36.52 17.57 -22.05
N LEU A 354 -36.91 17.63 -23.33
CA LEU A 354 -36.24 16.89 -24.40
C LEU A 354 -34.78 17.33 -24.57
N GLY A 355 -34.49 18.65 -24.54
CA GLY A 355 -33.13 19.17 -24.62
C GLY A 355 -32.24 18.75 -23.44
N LEU A 356 -32.77 18.78 -22.21
CA LEU A 356 -32.09 18.27 -21.02
C LEU A 356 -31.89 16.75 -21.08
N SER A 357 -32.83 16.01 -21.66
CA SER A 357 -32.72 14.55 -21.83
C SER A 357 -31.60 14.19 -22.79
N ASP A 358 -31.53 14.91 -23.92
CA ASP A 358 -30.48 14.72 -24.91
C ASP A 358 -29.10 14.99 -24.27
N PHE A 359 -28.97 16.10 -23.54
CA PHE A 359 -27.73 16.46 -22.84
C PHE A 359 -27.30 15.42 -21.80
N THR A 360 -28.21 15.00 -20.92
CA THR A 360 -27.91 14.01 -19.85
C THR A 360 -27.61 12.62 -20.41
N SER A 361 -28.19 12.26 -21.57
CA SER A 361 -27.90 11.01 -22.26
C SER A 361 -26.53 11.02 -22.95
N LYS A 362 -26.13 12.18 -23.50
CA LYS A 362 -24.93 12.34 -24.31
C LYS A 362 -23.67 12.58 -23.48
N TYR A 363 -23.78 13.26 -22.34
CA TYR A 363 -22.65 13.66 -21.50
C TYR A 363 -22.73 13.03 -20.11
N ASN A 364 -22.02 11.91 -19.95
CA ASN A 364 -21.87 11.25 -18.66
C ASN A 364 -20.84 11.97 -17.76
N ARG A 365 -20.74 11.52 -16.50
CA ARG A 365 -19.85 12.11 -15.49
C ARG A 365 -18.37 12.16 -15.92
N TYR A 366 -17.90 11.21 -16.74
CA TYR A 366 -16.51 11.16 -17.22
C TYR A 366 -16.23 12.22 -18.27
N GLN A 367 -17.15 12.40 -19.22
CA GLN A 367 -17.06 13.41 -20.29
C GLN A 367 -17.07 14.82 -19.71
N ILE A 368 -17.83 15.03 -18.63
CA ILE A 368 -17.84 16.30 -17.90
C ILE A 368 -16.53 16.53 -17.14
N PHE A 369 -15.86 15.47 -16.68
CA PHE A 369 -14.52 15.62 -16.11
C PHE A 369 -13.46 15.97 -17.16
N ALA A 370 -13.68 15.72 -18.46
CA ALA A 370 -12.80 16.20 -19.53
C ALA A 370 -12.70 17.73 -19.51
N PHE A 371 -13.83 18.41 -19.29
CA PHE A 371 -13.90 19.86 -19.11
C PHE A 371 -12.98 20.34 -17.98
N LYS A 372 -12.98 19.67 -16.82
CA LYS A 372 -12.07 19.97 -15.71
C LYS A 372 -10.60 19.64 -16.03
N ARG A 373 -10.33 18.60 -16.82
CA ARG A 373 -8.96 18.26 -17.24
C ARG A 373 -8.34 19.38 -18.06
N VAL A 374 -9.10 20.00 -18.97
CA VAL A 374 -8.63 21.13 -19.77
C VAL A 374 -8.22 22.29 -18.86
N VAL A 375 -9.06 22.67 -17.89
CA VAL A 375 -8.77 23.75 -16.93
C VAL A 375 -7.47 23.50 -16.16
N VAL A 376 -7.30 22.31 -15.61
CA VAL A 376 -6.10 21.97 -14.82
C VAL A 376 -4.84 22.01 -15.70
N ARG A 377 -4.91 21.47 -16.91
CA ARG A 377 -3.74 21.42 -17.79
C ARG A 377 -3.36 22.79 -18.35
N VAL A 378 -4.35 23.64 -18.65
CA VAL A 378 -4.10 25.04 -19.04
C VAL A 378 -3.42 25.78 -17.89
N LYS A 379 -3.89 25.59 -16.64
CA LYS A 379 -3.25 26.15 -15.45
C LYS A 379 -1.78 25.73 -15.32
N ASP A 380 -1.50 24.42 -15.38
CA ASP A 380 -0.15 23.87 -15.25
C ASP A 380 0.77 24.41 -16.37
N THR A 381 0.22 24.59 -17.57
CA THR A 381 0.93 25.16 -18.73
C THR A 381 1.30 26.63 -18.50
N VAL A 382 0.37 27.44 -18.00
CA VAL A 382 0.63 28.85 -17.64
C VAL A 382 1.71 28.97 -16.55
N GLU A 383 1.70 28.09 -15.55
CA GLU A 383 2.75 28.07 -14.52
C GLU A 383 4.14 27.78 -15.11
N LYS A 384 4.24 26.88 -16.10
CA LYS A 384 5.51 26.60 -16.79
C LYS A 384 5.94 27.71 -17.73
N MET A 385 4.99 28.43 -18.35
CA MET A 385 5.29 29.64 -19.11
C MET A 385 5.93 30.71 -18.23
N LYS A 386 5.40 30.94 -17.03
CA LYS A 386 5.99 31.89 -16.08
C LYS A 386 7.42 31.51 -15.71
N ALA A 387 7.69 30.23 -15.46
CA ALA A 387 9.03 29.75 -15.12
C ALA A 387 10.05 29.96 -16.24
N PHE A 388 9.66 29.74 -17.51
CA PHE A 388 10.56 29.87 -18.66
C PHE A 388 10.62 31.30 -19.26
N GLY A 389 9.68 32.18 -18.89
CA GLY A 389 9.43 33.44 -19.57
C GLY A 389 10.61 34.41 -19.67
N GLU A 390 11.36 34.58 -18.58
CA GLU A 390 12.53 35.49 -18.56
C GLU A 390 13.73 34.87 -19.31
N ALA A 391 13.87 33.55 -19.27
CA ALA A 391 14.99 32.82 -19.87
C ALA A 391 14.85 32.62 -21.39
N SER A 392 13.62 32.52 -21.90
CA SER A 392 13.32 32.10 -23.27
C SER A 392 14.03 32.94 -24.35
N LYS A 393 14.17 34.26 -24.14
CA LYS A 393 14.67 35.18 -25.19
C LYS A 393 16.18 35.05 -25.42
N LYS A 394 16.95 34.79 -24.37
CA LYS A 394 18.42 34.66 -24.43
C LYS A 394 18.87 33.21 -24.62
N PHE A 395 18.09 32.27 -24.09
CA PHE A 395 18.44 30.85 -24.07
C PHE A 395 18.61 30.23 -25.47
N LYS A 396 17.77 30.61 -26.45
CA LYS A 396 17.92 30.12 -27.84
C LYS A 396 19.27 30.48 -28.45
N THR A 397 19.66 31.75 -28.35
CA THR A 397 20.95 32.22 -28.85
C THR A 397 22.11 31.50 -28.16
N ALA A 398 22.00 31.31 -26.84
CA ALA A 398 22.98 30.56 -26.06
C ALA A 398 23.06 29.06 -26.48
N LEU A 399 21.91 28.42 -26.76
CA LEU A 399 21.82 27.04 -27.23
C LEU A 399 22.44 26.87 -28.64
N ASP A 400 22.23 27.83 -29.52
CA ASP A 400 22.83 27.85 -30.87
C ASP A 400 24.36 28.01 -30.81
N SER A 401 24.85 28.93 -29.97
CA SER A 401 26.28 29.08 -29.68
C SER A 401 26.86 27.81 -29.07
N ALA A 402 26.16 27.19 -28.12
CA ALA A 402 26.62 25.96 -27.47
C ALA A 402 26.72 24.79 -28.45
N ARG A 403 25.72 24.60 -29.30
CA ARG A 403 25.74 23.58 -30.36
C ARG A 403 26.90 23.81 -31.33
N THR A 404 27.13 25.06 -31.72
CA THR A 404 28.22 25.44 -32.63
C THR A 404 29.57 25.12 -32.01
N CYS A 405 29.79 25.49 -30.75
CA CYS A 405 31.01 25.19 -30.01
C CYS A 405 31.28 23.68 -29.91
N LEU A 406 30.28 22.91 -29.47
CA LEU A 406 30.42 21.45 -29.30
C LEU A 406 30.69 20.72 -30.62
N THR A 407 30.14 21.23 -31.72
CA THR A 407 30.32 20.63 -33.06
C THR A 407 31.68 21.01 -33.66
N ASN A 408 32.07 22.28 -33.60
CA ASN A 408 33.30 22.80 -34.21
C ASN A 408 34.56 22.31 -33.50
N THR A 409 34.51 22.15 -32.17
CA THR A 409 35.59 21.55 -31.38
C THR A 409 35.71 20.04 -31.57
N LYS A 410 34.78 19.44 -32.32
CA LYS A 410 34.72 18.00 -32.60
C LYS A 410 34.77 17.19 -31.30
N LEU A 411 33.95 17.53 -30.32
CA LEU A 411 33.82 16.74 -29.09
C LEU A 411 33.41 15.31 -29.46
N LYS A 412 34.27 14.33 -29.16
CA LYS A 412 34.05 12.93 -29.56
C LYS A 412 33.63 12.09 -28.38
N SER A 413 32.71 11.16 -28.61
CA SER A 413 32.54 10.03 -27.71
C SER A 413 33.82 9.20 -27.67
N ARG A 414 34.10 8.67 -26.48
CA ARG A 414 35.24 7.81 -26.22
C ARG A 414 35.24 6.55 -27.09
N ARG A 415 36.43 6.13 -27.55
CA ARG A 415 36.61 4.96 -28.46
C ARG A 415 37.15 3.69 -27.80
N LYS A 416 37.72 3.76 -26.61
CA LYS A 416 38.26 2.63 -25.82
C LYS A 416 37.70 2.70 -24.38
N GLU A 417 37.69 1.60 -23.63
CA GLU A 417 37.30 1.54 -22.21
C GLU A 417 38.51 1.85 -21.30
N ILE A 418 38.32 2.49 -20.14
CA ILE A 418 39.43 2.98 -19.25
C ILE A 418 39.26 1.98 -18.13
N ASP A 419 40.32 1.25 -17.85
CA ASP A 419 40.33 0.37 -16.70
C ASP A 419 40.49 1.24 -15.44
N LEU A 420 39.36 1.80 -14.99
CA LEU A 420 39.31 2.67 -13.80
C LEU A 420 39.61 1.88 -12.53
N GLU A 421 39.42 0.57 -12.55
CA GLU A 421 39.72 -0.33 -11.43
C GLU A 421 41.24 -0.56 -11.33
N LEU A 422 41.89 -0.85 -12.45
CA LEU A 422 43.35 -0.92 -12.51
C LEU A 422 44.00 0.42 -12.20
N PHE A 423 43.42 1.52 -12.68
CA PHE A 423 43.87 2.87 -12.33
C PHE A 423 43.81 3.12 -10.83
N GLU A 424 42.69 2.78 -10.18
CA GLU A 424 42.53 2.97 -8.74
C GLU A 424 43.50 2.11 -7.95
N LYS A 425 43.68 0.86 -8.38
CA LYS A 425 44.65 -0.04 -7.77
C LYS A 425 46.06 0.54 -7.84
N SER A 426 46.47 1.06 -9.00
CA SER A 426 47.79 1.67 -9.18
C SER A 426 47.95 2.97 -8.37
N TYR A 427 46.89 3.79 -8.27
CA TYR A 427 46.88 5.01 -7.47
C TYR A 427 47.02 4.70 -5.96
N GLU A 428 46.17 3.83 -5.43
CA GLU A 428 46.19 3.46 -4.00
C GLU A 428 47.51 2.80 -3.62
N PHE A 429 48.02 1.94 -4.50
CA PHE A 429 49.30 1.27 -4.29
C PHE A 429 50.43 2.28 -4.13
N ALA A 430 50.52 3.29 -5.00
CA ALA A 430 51.53 4.34 -4.91
C ALA A 430 51.44 5.13 -3.59
N MET A 431 50.23 5.52 -3.18
CA MET A 431 50.02 6.26 -1.93
C MET A 431 50.40 5.43 -0.70
N LYS A 432 49.96 4.18 -0.64
CA LYS A 432 50.27 3.25 0.47
C LYS A 432 51.76 2.93 0.54
N LEU A 433 52.42 2.72 -0.61
CA LEU A 433 53.85 2.47 -0.68
C LEU A 433 54.65 3.66 -0.13
N HIS A 434 54.30 4.87 -0.53
CA HIS A 434 54.95 6.10 -0.05
C HIS A 434 54.76 6.31 1.46
N GLU A 435 53.54 6.11 1.97
CA GLU A 435 53.24 6.19 3.40
C GLU A 435 54.09 5.21 4.22
N LYS A 436 54.15 3.94 3.79
CA LYS A 436 54.88 2.90 4.52
C LYS A 436 56.40 3.13 4.50
N ILE A 437 56.95 3.61 3.38
CA ILE A 437 58.36 4.00 3.30
C ILE A 437 58.65 5.22 4.20
N THR A 438 57.72 6.17 4.28
CA THR A 438 57.84 7.33 5.17
C THR A 438 57.85 6.90 6.63
N ASN A 439 56.93 6.01 7.02
CA ASN A 439 56.88 5.45 8.38
C ASN A 439 58.17 4.68 8.72
N LEU A 440 58.74 3.94 7.75
CA LEU A 440 60.06 3.29 7.90
C LEU A 440 61.16 4.29 8.19
N HIS A 441 61.24 5.36 7.40
CA HIS A 441 62.22 6.42 7.63
C HIS A 441 62.09 7.03 9.02
N ASP A 442 60.88 7.42 9.40
CA ASP A 442 60.61 8.13 10.65
C ASP A 442 60.86 7.24 11.86
N SER A 443 60.57 5.94 11.77
CA SER A 443 60.83 4.99 12.85
C SER A 443 62.32 4.73 13.05
N ILE A 444 63.09 4.63 11.97
CA ILE A 444 64.56 4.52 12.07
C ILE A 444 65.14 5.79 12.69
N GLN A 445 64.64 6.96 12.31
CA GLN A 445 65.07 8.24 12.90
C GLN A 445 64.73 8.34 14.40
N LYS A 446 63.54 7.89 14.82
CA LYS A 446 63.17 7.80 16.24
C LYS A 446 64.11 6.90 17.03
N VAL A 447 64.47 5.75 16.45
CA VAL A 447 65.41 4.81 17.08
C VAL A 447 66.80 5.43 17.22
N LEU A 448 67.34 6.03 16.15
CA LEU A 448 68.63 6.72 16.20
C LEU A 448 68.64 7.94 17.15
N GLY A 449 67.45 8.46 17.49
CA GLY A 449 67.28 9.57 18.44
C GLY A 449 67.31 9.18 19.91
N ILE A 450 67.38 7.90 20.27
CA ILE A 450 67.44 7.44 21.67
C ILE A 450 68.92 7.36 22.10
N PRO A 451 69.40 8.28 22.96
CA PRO A 451 70.81 8.36 23.31
C PRO A 451 71.31 7.15 24.11
N GLU A 452 70.42 6.44 24.82
CA GLU A 452 70.76 5.28 25.65
C GLU A 452 71.21 4.05 24.83
N ILE A 453 70.83 3.96 23.55
CA ILE A 453 71.32 2.90 22.65
C ILE A 453 72.81 3.09 22.34
N GLU A 454 73.29 4.33 22.42
CA GLU A 454 74.70 4.70 22.28
C GLU A 454 75.46 4.69 23.61
N ASN A 455 74.80 4.39 24.73
CA ASN A 455 75.45 4.28 26.02
C ASN A 455 76.14 2.92 26.17
N TYR A 456 77.34 2.83 25.60
CA TYR A 456 78.18 1.64 25.64
C TYR A 456 78.62 1.26 27.05
N ASP A 457 78.65 2.19 28.01
CA ASP A 457 79.32 1.96 29.30
C ASP A 457 78.57 0.94 30.17
N VAL A 458 77.25 0.99 30.21
CA VAL A 458 76.45 0.03 31.01
C VAL A 458 76.40 -1.33 30.32
N LEU A 459 76.18 -1.37 29.00
CA LEU A 459 76.14 -2.61 28.23
C LEU A 459 77.50 -3.31 28.18
N LYS A 460 78.60 -2.56 28.16
CA LYS A 460 79.97 -3.10 28.23
C LYS A 460 80.30 -3.68 29.61
N LYS A 461 79.86 -3.02 30.69
CA LYS A 461 79.94 -3.58 32.05
C LYS A 461 79.14 -4.87 32.18
N LEU A 462 77.92 -4.92 31.62
CA LEU A 462 77.14 -6.16 31.57
C LEU A 462 77.83 -7.27 30.78
N ASN A 463 78.41 -6.92 29.63
CA ASN A 463 79.14 -7.88 28.80
C ASN A 463 80.40 -8.40 29.51
N GLU A 464 81.10 -7.56 30.29
CA GLU A 464 82.24 -7.96 31.12
C GLU A 464 81.90 -9.05 32.13
N GLU A 465 80.71 -9.01 32.72
CA GLU A 465 80.23 -10.07 33.63
C GLU A 465 80.00 -11.42 32.92
N THR A 466 79.92 -11.40 31.59
CA THR A 466 79.77 -12.61 30.76
C THR A 466 81.08 -13.05 30.08
N LYS A 467 82.19 -12.32 30.26
CA LYS A 467 83.50 -12.65 29.68
C LYS A 467 84.10 -13.89 30.36
N GLY A 468 84.66 -14.79 29.55
CA GLY A 468 85.35 -16.01 30.03
C GLY A 468 84.48 -17.27 30.09
N ILE A 469 83.19 -17.19 29.73
CA ILE A 469 82.30 -18.36 29.63
C ILE A 469 82.72 -19.25 28.42
N SER A 470 82.79 -20.57 28.58
CA SER A 470 82.89 -21.49 27.43
C SER A 470 81.50 -21.74 26.86
N ALA A 471 81.33 -21.66 25.54
CA ALA A 471 80.03 -21.84 24.87
C ALA A 471 79.41 -23.24 25.12
N ASP A 472 80.23 -24.23 25.47
CA ASP A 472 79.82 -25.63 25.56
C ASP A 472 79.51 -26.11 26.99
N THR A 473 79.86 -25.35 28.04
CA THR A 473 79.79 -25.83 29.44
C THR A 473 79.50 -24.71 30.44
N LEU A 474 78.27 -24.18 30.45
CA LEU A 474 77.81 -23.28 31.53
C LEU A 474 77.05 -24.11 32.58
N SER A 475 77.62 -24.27 33.79
CA SER A 475 76.94 -24.97 34.89
C SER A 475 75.77 -24.16 35.45
N ASN A 476 74.90 -24.80 36.25
CA ASN A 476 73.73 -24.11 36.85
C ASN A 476 74.17 -23.02 37.83
N ASP A 477 75.19 -23.31 38.65
CA ASP A 477 75.69 -22.38 39.67
C ASP A 477 76.42 -21.19 39.03
N GLU A 478 77.20 -21.42 37.97
CA GLU A 478 77.86 -20.34 37.21
C GLU A 478 76.84 -19.44 36.53
N ALA A 479 75.80 -20.00 35.90
CA ALA A 479 74.74 -19.23 35.26
C ALA A 479 74.02 -18.31 36.25
N TRP A 480 73.69 -18.81 37.44
CA TRP A 480 73.04 -18.01 38.47
C TRP A 480 73.95 -16.93 39.05
N ALA A 481 75.23 -17.25 39.27
CA ALA A 481 76.22 -16.28 39.72
C ALA A 481 76.38 -15.10 38.75
N ILE A 482 76.30 -15.36 37.43
CA ILE A 482 76.34 -14.31 36.40
C ILE A 482 75.12 -13.40 36.50
N VAL A 483 73.91 -13.97 36.66
CA VAL A 483 72.67 -13.19 36.83
C VAL A 483 72.76 -12.27 38.05
N GLU A 484 73.23 -12.77 39.18
CA GLU A 484 73.40 -11.98 40.39
C GLU A 484 74.40 -10.83 40.23
N LYS A 485 75.45 -11.01 39.43
CA LYS A 485 76.41 -9.95 39.10
C LYS A 485 75.82 -8.92 38.13
N MET A 486 75.18 -9.37 37.05
CA MET A 486 74.56 -8.49 36.06
C MET A 486 73.47 -7.61 36.67
N ARG A 487 72.65 -8.15 37.59
CA ARG A 487 71.61 -7.38 38.32
C ARG A 487 72.15 -6.30 39.24
N LYS A 488 73.43 -6.36 39.62
CA LYS A 488 74.09 -5.35 40.47
C LYS A 488 74.72 -4.21 39.67
N VAL A 489 74.76 -4.30 38.35
CA VAL A 489 75.26 -3.22 37.48
C VAL A 489 74.29 -2.03 37.56
N ALA A 490 74.82 -0.86 37.91
CA ALA A 490 74.03 0.37 38.01
C ALA A 490 73.39 0.72 36.66
N ASP A 491 72.20 1.33 36.71
CA ASP A 491 71.44 1.86 35.56
C ASP A 491 70.91 0.83 34.55
N VAL A 492 71.03 -0.48 34.84
CA VAL A 492 70.53 -1.55 33.94
C VAL A 492 69.01 -1.51 33.74
N ASN A 493 68.27 -1.20 34.82
CA ASN A 493 66.81 -1.08 34.80
C ASN A 493 66.32 0.17 34.06
N THR A 494 67.23 1.12 33.76
CA THR A 494 66.95 2.32 32.96
C THR A 494 67.08 2.04 31.47
N ILE A 495 68.02 1.16 31.07
CA ILE A 495 68.31 0.85 29.66
C ILE A 495 67.37 -0.21 29.08
N LEU A 496 66.96 -1.20 29.88
CA LEU A 496 66.09 -2.28 29.41
C LEU A 496 64.76 -1.77 28.80
N PRO A 497 64.00 -0.84 29.42
CA PRO A 497 62.79 -0.29 28.82
C PRO A 497 63.06 0.45 27.50
N LYS A 498 64.22 1.10 27.37
CA LYS A 498 64.62 1.80 26.13
C LYS A 498 64.97 0.85 25.00
N LEU A 499 65.64 -0.25 25.28
CA LEU A 499 65.87 -1.30 24.29
C LEU A 499 64.57 -2.00 23.86
N GLN A 500 63.61 -2.17 24.78
CA GLN A 500 62.27 -2.67 24.46
C GLN A 500 61.45 -1.68 23.61
N GLU A 501 61.55 -0.37 23.90
CA GLU A 501 60.94 0.70 23.11
C GLU A 501 61.46 0.69 21.66
N VAL A 502 62.78 0.54 21.48
CA VAL A 502 63.43 0.41 20.18
C VAL A 502 62.97 -0.84 19.43
N SER A 503 62.95 -1.98 20.13
CA SER A 503 62.50 -3.26 19.56
C SER A 503 61.07 -3.15 19.04
N THR A 504 60.18 -2.59 19.85
CA THR A 504 58.76 -2.41 19.50
C THR A 504 58.60 -1.48 18.30
N THR A 505 59.27 -0.33 18.33
CA THR A 505 59.22 0.68 17.25
C THR A 505 59.71 0.14 15.90
N LEU A 506 60.77 -0.67 15.87
CA LEU A 506 61.23 -1.31 14.64
C LEU A 506 60.32 -2.48 14.21
N SER A 507 59.77 -3.25 15.16
CA SER A 507 58.88 -4.37 14.88
C SER A 507 57.58 -3.95 14.18
N GLU A 508 56.99 -2.86 14.65
CA GLU A 508 55.71 -2.35 14.15
C GLU A 508 55.88 -1.80 12.73
N THR A 509 57.05 -1.26 12.45
CA THR A 509 57.34 -0.59 11.18
C THR A 509 57.86 -1.54 10.11
N ILE A 510 58.64 -2.57 10.46
CA ILE A 510 59.07 -3.66 9.54
C ILE A 510 57.94 -4.71 9.39
N SER A 511 56.69 -4.25 9.36
CA SER A 511 55.52 -5.11 9.18
C SER A 511 55.60 -5.91 7.87
N SER A 512 54.99 -7.10 7.83
CA SER A 512 54.91 -7.93 6.62
C SER A 512 54.23 -7.25 5.43
N GLU A 513 53.57 -6.11 5.66
CA GLU A 513 52.84 -5.35 4.66
C GLU A 513 53.77 -4.58 3.71
N LEU A 514 54.85 -3.96 4.20
CA LEU A 514 55.80 -3.25 3.33
C LEU A 514 56.58 -4.22 2.43
N ASP A 515 56.96 -5.39 2.95
CA ASP A 515 57.55 -6.46 2.14
C ASP A 515 56.60 -6.93 1.04
N ALA A 516 55.30 -7.09 1.36
CA ALA A 516 54.30 -7.47 0.39
C ALA A 516 54.14 -6.41 -0.73
N LEU A 517 54.15 -5.14 -0.37
CA LEU A 517 54.08 -4.03 -1.34
C LEU A 517 55.31 -3.97 -2.24
N LEU A 518 56.52 -4.17 -1.70
CA LEU A 518 57.75 -4.17 -2.49
C LEU A 518 57.85 -5.39 -3.43
N MET A 519 57.16 -6.49 -3.10
CA MET A 519 57.07 -7.69 -3.96
C MET A 519 56.02 -7.55 -5.07
N GLU A 520 55.06 -6.63 -4.95
CA GLU A 520 54.00 -6.46 -5.96
C GLU A 520 54.54 -5.79 -7.23
N THR A 521 54.07 -6.26 -8.39
CA THR A 521 54.32 -5.62 -9.68
C THR A 521 53.06 -4.86 -10.10
N VAL A 522 53.17 -3.55 -10.24
CA VAL A 522 52.04 -2.67 -10.58
C VAL A 522 52.33 -1.95 -11.89
N ASP A 523 51.33 -1.93 -12.77
CA ASP A 523 51.38 -1.20 -14.02
C ASP A 523 50.92 0.26 -13.83
N PHE A 524 51.86 1.19 -13.93
CA PHE A 524 51.58 2.62 -13.87
C PHE A 524 51.24 3.23 -15.24
N ASP A 525 51.36 2.49 -16.36
CA ASP A 525 51.03 2.97 -17.71
C ASP A 525 49.53 3.24 -17.90
N ILE A 526 48.69 2.61 -17.08
CA ILE A 526 47.25 2.84 -17.08
C ILE A 526 46.89 4.31 -16.79
N ILE A 527 47.69 5.00 -15.98
CA ILE A 527 47.43 6.39 -15.61
C ILE A 527 47.70 7.33 -16.79
N GLN A 528 48.85 7.19 -17.45
CA GLN A 528 49.20 7.97 -18.65
C GLN A 528 48.25 7.66 -19.83
N THR A 529 47.87 6.39 -19.98
CA THR A 529 46.89 5.95 -20.98
C THR A 529 45.53 6.62 -20.75
N THR A 530 45.09 6.73 -19.50
CA THR A 530 43.81 7.36 -19.13
C THR A 530 43.79 8.86 -19.47
N GLN A 531 44.89 9.58 -19.19
CA GLN A 531 45.04 10.98 -19.54
C GLN A 531 44.98 11.22 -21.06
N SER A 532 45.75 10.47 -21.83
CA SER A 532 45.77 10.59 -23.30
C SER A 532 44.40 10.30 -23.92
N ILE A 533 43.65 9.32 -23.39
CA ILE A 533 42.31 9.01 -23.89
C ILE A 533 41.33 10.16 -23.65
N LEU A 534 41.47 10.92 -22.55
CA LEU A 534 40.62 12.09 -22.30
C LEU A 534 40.98 13.27 -23.18
N GLU A 535 42.26 13.51 -23.43
CA GLU A 535 42.73 14.56 -24.35
C GLU A 535 42.18 14.33 -25.78
N ASP A 536 42.16 13.07 -26.23
CA ASP A 536 41.61 12.65 -27.54
C ASP A 536 40.11 12.97 -27.73
N THR A 537 39.38 13.23 -26.64
CA THR A 537 37.95 13.60 -26.70
C THR A 537 37.71 15.05 -27.09
N ASN A 538 38.72 15.93 -26.99
CA ASN A 538 38.62 17.39 -27.11
C ASN A 538 37.72 18.07 -26.05
N LEU A 539 37.52 17.45 -24.88
CA LEU A 539 36.66 18.00 -23.81
C LEU A 539 37.07 19.41 -23.36
N VAL A 540 38.35 19.65 -23.08
CA VAL A 540 38.84 20.96 -22.59
C VAL A 540 38.58 22.06 -23.61
N ALA A 541 38.88 21.82 -24.89
CA ALA A 541 38.64 22.77 -25.98
C ALA A 541 37.13 23.08 -26.15
N ALA A 542 36.27 22.06 -25.98
CA ALA A 542 34.81 22.23 -26.03
C ALA A 542 34.30 23.14 -24.90
N LEU A 543 34.80 22.96 -23.69
CA LEU A 543 34.44 23.77 -22.51
C LEU A 543 34.97 25.20 -22.61
N GLU A 544 36.20 25.40 -23.09
CA GLU A 544 36.76 26.73 -23.36
C GLU A 544 35.90 27.49 -24.38
N CYS A 545 35.46 26.83 -25.45
CA CYS A 545 34.56 27.45 -26.42
C CYS A 545 33.21 27.86 -25.78
N LEU A 546 32.62 26.99 -24.95
CA LEU A 546 31.35 27.26 -24.28
C LEU A 546 31.45 28.44 -23.32
N LYS A 547 32.49 28.50 -22.48
CA LYS A 547 32.73 29.61 -21.54
C LYS A 547 32.86 30.95 -22.29
N ASN A 548 33.50 30.94 -23.46
CA ASN A 548 33.78 32.16 -24.22
C ASN A 548 32.62 32.63 -25.13
N ASN A 549 31.81 31.71 -25.67
CA ASN A 549 30.82 32.04 -26.71
C ASN A 549 29.36 31.75 -26.31
N ALA A 550 29.11 31.04 -25.21
CA ALA A 550 27.78 30.61 -24.77
C ALA A 550 27.55 30.93 -23.28
N ALA A 551 27.87 32.16 -22.86
CA ALA A 551 27.86 32.59 -21.45
C ALA A 551 26.51 32.39 -20.71
N ASP A 552 25.39 32.49 -21.43
CA ASP A 552 24.03 32.32 -20.87
C ASP A 552 23.48 30.87 -21.02
N PHE A 553 24.30 29.93 -21.50
CA PHE A 553 23.86 28.54 -21.69
C PHE A 553 23.84 27.80 -20.36
N ASP A 554 22.65 27.78 -19.74
CA ASP A 554 22.39 27.00 -18.54
C ASP A 554 21.53 25.76 -18.87
N SER A 555 21.98 24.61 -18.36
CA SER A 555 21.22 23.36 -18.38
C SER A 555 19.82 23.50 -17.76
N LYS A 556 19.65 24.39 -16.76
CA LYS A 556 18.37 24.67 -16.09
C LYS A 556 17.30 25.18 -17.05
N HIS A 557 17.64 26.16 -17.90
CA HIS A 557 16.72 26.70 -18.90
C HIS A 557 16.32 25.66 -19.95
N SER A 558 17.23 24.72 -20.26
CA SER A 558 16.91 23.56 -21.12
C SER A 558 15.82 22.68 -20.50
N PHE A 559 15.81 22.52 -19.17
CA PHE A 559 14.81 21.73 -18.44
C PHE A 559 13.46 22.44 -18.38
N GLU A 560 13.46 23.75 -18.17
CA GLU A 560 12.24 24.56 -18.17
C GLU A 560 11.55 24.53 -19.54
N LEU A 561 12.32 24.65 -20.63
CA LEU A 561 11.81 24.49 -21.99
C LEU A 561 11.20 23.10 -22.23
N MET A 562 11.89 22.03 -21.83
CA MET A 562 11.35 20.66 -21.97
C MET A 562 10.11 20.43 -21.11
N ALA A 563 10.07 20.99 -19.90
CA ALA A 563 8.91 20.90 -19.02
C ALA A 563 7.70 21.62 -19.63
N LEU A 564 7.90 22.81 -20.19
CA LEU A 564 6.88 23.57 -20.90
C LEU A 564 6.35 22.77 -22.11
N GLY A 565 7.25 22.28 -22.97
CA GLY A 565 6.89 21.47 -24.13
C GLY A 565 6.12 20.20 -23.78
N ASN A 566 6.39 19.57 -22.62
CA ASN A 566 5.64 18.41 -22.14
C ASN A 566 4.25 18.79 -21.62
N GLN A 567 4.12 19.91 -20.88
CA GLN A 567 2.81 20.37 -20.39
C GLN A 567 1.86 20.73 -21.51
N ILE A 568 2.36 21.41 -22.54
CA ILE A 568 1.58 21.73 -23.73
C ILE A 568 1.00 20.46 -24.38
N ARG A 569 1.82 19.42 -24.55
CA ARG A 569 1.41 18.14 -25.15
C ARG A 569 0.40 17.35 -24.33
N PHE A 570 0.27 17.63 -23.03
CA PHE A 570 -0.77 17.00 -22.22
C PHE A 570 -2.15 17.54 -22.53
N ILE A 571 -2.28 18.75 -23.09
CA ILE A 571 -3.57 19.27 -23.55
C ILE A 571 -3.88 18.58 -24.89
N LYS A 572 -4.86 17.67 -24.87
CA LYS A 572 -5.25 16.91 -26.06
C LYS A 572 -6.34 17.65 -26.82
N GLU A 573 -6.25 17.62 -28.14
CA GLU A 573 -7.29 18.14 -29.02
C GLU A 573 -8.66 17.48 -28.76
N GLU A 574 -8.67 16.18 -28.48
CA GLU A 574 -9.88 15.44 -28.10
C GLU A 574 -10.59 16.04 -26.86
N ASP A 575 -9.82 16.43 -25.84
CA ASP A 575 -10.36 17.02 -24.62
C ASP A 575 -10.89 18.45 -24.88
N ILE A 576 -10.26 19.21 -25.78
CA ILE A 576 -10.71 20.54 -26.22
C ILE A 576 -12.04 20.42 -26.99
N GLN A 577 -12.13 19.50 -27.96
CA GLN A 577 -13.34 19.29 -28.74
C GLN A 577 -14.51 18.79 -27.89
N GLU A 578 -14.25 17.93 -26.90
CA GLU A 578 -15.26 17.49 -25.95
C GLU A 578 -15.77 18.64 -25.07
N ALA A 579 -14.88 19.50 -24.59
CA ALA A 579 -15.26 20.70 -23.84
C ALA A 579 -16.10 21.67 -24.67
N LYS A 580 -15.74 21.86 -25.94
CA LYS A 580 -16.50 22.67 -26.91
C LYS A 580 -17.91 22.12 -27.13
N GLY A 581 -18.05 20.82 -27.39
CA GLY A 581 -19.36 20.20 -27.59
C GLY A 581 -20.29 20.33 -26.38
N ILE A 582 -19.74 20.37 -25.16
CA ILE A 582 -20.51 20.65 -23.94
C ILE A 582 -21.04 22.08 -23.97
N LEU A 583 -20.20 23.09 -24.27
CA LEU A 583 -20.58 24.50 -24.31
C LEU A 583 -21.68 24.78 -25.36
N GLU A 584 -21.56 24.17 -26.55
CA GLU A 584 -22.54 24.35 -27.63
C GLU A 584 -23.93 23.81 -27.28
N ASN A 585 -24.02 22.64 -26.61
CA ASN A 585 -25.32 22.10 -26.20
C ASN A 585 -25.92 22.84 -25.00
N MET A 586 -25.08 23.42 -24.15
CA MET A 586 -25.52 24.32 -23.08
C MET A 586 -26.15 25.60 -23.64
N GLU A 587 -25.62 26.15 -24.74
CA GLU A 587 -26.21 27.30 -25.44
C GLU A 587 -27.62 27.01 -25.99
N LYS A 588 -27.84 25.77 -26.49
CA LYS A 588 -29.18 25.35 -26.96
C LYS A 588 -30.19 25.32 -25.81
N ILE A 589 -29.83 24.73 -24.67
CA ILE A 589 -30.69 24.66 -23.47
C ILE A 589 -31.01 26.08 -22.96
N LYS A 590 -30.01 26.95 -22.94
CA LYS A 590 -30.16 28.37 -22.58
C LYS A 590 -31.18 29.08 -23.48
N THR A 591 -31.10 28.85 -24.79
CA THR A 591 -32.04 29.42 -25.76
C THR A 591 -33.48 28.96 -25.51
N ASP A 592 -33.67 27.67 -25.22
CA ASP A 592 -35.01 27.13 -24.93
C ASP A 592 -35.56 27.62 -23.58
N LEU A 593 -34.72 27.78 -22.55
CA LEU A 593 -35.13 28.35 -21.25
C LEU A 593 -35.61 29.81 -21.37
N ASN A 594 -34.97 30.60 -22.24
CA ASN A 594 -35.38 31.99 -22.49
C ASN A 594 -36.76 32.11 -23.14
N SER A 595 -37.28 31.03 -23.75
CA SER A 595 -38.62 31.00 -24.35
C SER A 595 -39.78 30.99 -23.32
N LEU A 596 -39.51 30.64 -22.06
CA LEU A 596 -40.51 30.66 -20.97
C LEU A 596 -40.94 32.10 -20.63
N ASP A 597 -40.01 33.05 -20.49
CA ASP A 597 -40.32 34.42 -20.02
C ASP A 597 -41.10 35.32 -21.00
N SER A 598 -41.08 35.02 -22.31
CA SER A 598 -41.45 35.99 -23.36
C SER A 598 -42.95 36.32 -23.53
N LYS A 599 -43.88 35.57 -22.92
CA LYS A 599 -45.34 35.79 -23.12
C LYS A 599 -46.12 36.27 -21.90
N SER A 600 -45.57 36.19 -20.67
CA SER A 600 -46.35 36.46 -19.44
C SER A 600 -46.88 37.90 -19.33
N LYS A 601 -46.24 38.89 -19.98
CA LYS A 601 -46.72 40.29 -19.99
C LYS A 601 -47.89 40.57 -20.95
N LYS A 602 -48.08 39.78 -22.02
CA LYS A 602 -49.20 39.98 -22.97
C LYS A 602 -50.47 39.25 -22.54
N THR A 603 -50.36 38.05 -21.95
CA THR A 603 -51.51 37.28 -21.46
C THR A 603 -52.17 37.91 -20.22
N LYS A 604 -51.39 38.60 -19.36
CA LYS A 604 -51.89 39.38 -18.21
C LYS A 604 -52.86 40.51 -18.59
N ARG A 605 -52.73 41.11 -19.79
CA ARG A 605 -53.62 42.18 -20.28
C ARG A 605 -54.90 41.68 -20.96
N ALA A 606 -54.91 40.45 -21.45
CA ALA A 606 -56.11 39.83 -22.03
C ALA A 606 -57.01 39.23 -20.94
N ALA A 607 -56.42 38.65 -19.88
CA ALA A 607 -57.16 38.16 -18.71
C ALA A 607 -57.87 39.27 -17.92
N ALA A 608 -57.27 40.46 -17.81
CA ALA A 608 -57.87 41.61 -17.13
C ALA A 608 -59.02 42.30 -17.89
N LYS A 609 -59.34 41.89 -19.13
CA LYS A 609 -60.43 42.47 -19.94
C LYS A 609 -61.66 41.56 -20.11
N ASN A 610 -61.54 40.27 -19.79
CA ASN A 610 -62.65 39.32 -19.79
C ASN A 610 -63.01 38.96 -18.35
N GLU A 611 -63.45 39.93 -17.56
CA GLU A 611 -64.18 39.69 -16.32
C GLU A 611 -65.57 39.16 -16.67
N THR A 612 -65.65 37.86 -16.90
CA THR A 612 -66.91 37.09 -16.83
C THR A 612 -66.59 35.87 -15.99
N GLY A 613 -67.50 35.48 -15.09
CA GLY A 613 -67.29 34.55 -13.96
C GLY A 613 -66.72 33.15 -14.25
N GLU A 614 -66.24 32.88 -15.46
CA GLU A 614 -65.67 31.61 -15.91
C GLU A 614 -64.27 31.28 -15.34
N GLN A 615 -63.50 32.27 -14.83
CA GLN A 615 -62.23 32.02 -14.12
C GLN A 615 -62.38 31.89 -12.59
N GLU A 616 -63.44 32.42 -11.97
CA GLU A 616 -63.75 32.15 -10.56
C GLU A 616 -64.22 30.71 -10.31
N LEU A 617 -64.67 30.03 -11.37
CA LEU A 617 -65.26 28.69 -11.35
C LEU A 617 -64.25 27.53 -11.15
N LEU A 618 -62.94 27.74 -11.28
CA LEU A 618 -61.91 26.69 -11.10
C LEU A 618 -61.25 26.68 -9.70
N LYS A 619 -61.99 27.10 -8.67
CA LYS A 619 -61.53 27.00 -7.27
C LYS A 619 -61.89 25.64 -6.67
N LEU A 620 -61.05 24.64 -6.93
CA LEU A 620 -61.06 23.41 -6.15
C LEU A 620 -60.45 23.72 -4.77
N GLU A 621 -61.31 23.84 -3.75
CA GLU A 621 -60.88 23.97 -2.34
C GLU A 621 -59.95 22.79 -1.98
N GLU A 622 -58.83 23.10 -1.30
CA GLU A 622 -57.80 22.11 -0.97
C GLU A 622 -57.22 21.33 -2.19
N SER A 623 -57.26 21.90 -3.40
CA SER A 623 -56.76 21.29 -4.65
C SER A 623 -55.38 20.62 -4.58
N LYS A 624 -54.48 21.13 -3.73
CA LYS A 624 -53.15 20.56 -3.50
C LYS A 624 -53.20 19.27 -2.69
N ALA A 625 -54.01 19.24 -1.63
CA ALA A 625 -54.20 18.04 -0.81
C ALA A 625 -54.92 16.97 -1.65
N ILE A 626 -56.07 17.32 -2.24
CA ILE A 626 -56.88 16.44 -3.11
C ILE A 626 -56.06 15.90 -4.27
N GLY A 627 -55.34 16.76 -4.99
CA GLY A 627 -54.50 16.35 -6.11
C GLY A 627 -53.39 15.39 -5.69
N SER A 628 -52.70 15.68 -4.58
CA SER A 628 -51.62 14.82 -4.08
C SER A 628 -52.10 13.47 -3.55
N GLU A 629 -53.23 13.44 -2.84
CA GLU A 629 -53.84 12.23 -2.30
C GLU A 629 -54.34 11.32 -3.43
N LEU A 630 -55.07 11.89 -4.39
CA LEU A 630 -55.54 11.15 -5.57
C LEU A 630 -54.39 10.64 -6.43
N GLU A 631 -53.38 11.47 -6.70
CA GLU A 631 -52.17 11.07 -7.47
C GLU A 631 -51.44 9.92 -6.78
N SER A 632 -51.35 9.94 -5.45
CA SER A 632 -50.74 8.85 -4.67
C SER A 632 -51.54 7.53 -4.76
N GLY A 633 -52.86 7.59 -4.57
CA GLY A 633 -53.73 6.42 -4.66
C GLY A 633 -53.76 5.80 -6.06
N VAL A 634 -53.90 6.64 -7.09
CA VAL A 634 -53.90 6.21 -8.50
C VAL A 634 -52.56 5.61 -8.92
N ASN A 635 -51.43 6.19 -8.50
CA ASN A 635 -50.11 5.62 -8.76
C ASN A 635 -49.97 4.24 -8.10
N THR A 636 -50.55 4.04 -6.91
CA THR A 636 -50.56 2.75 -6.22
C THR A 636 -51.38 1.70 -6.97
N LEU A 637 -52.55 2.07 -7.50
CA LEU A 637 -53.36 1.19 -8.36
C LEU A 637 -52.65 0.85 -9.68
N ASN A 638 -52.01 1.82 -10.34
CA ASN A 638 -51.24 1.58 -11.56
C ASN A 638 -50.08 0.60 -11.33
N ARG A 639 -49.42 0.68 -10.17
CA ARG A 639 -48.39 -0.31 -9.76
C ARG A 639 -48.99 -1.70 -9.57
N LEU A 640 -50.19 -1.79 -9.00
CA LEU A 640 -50.91 -3.06 -8.81
C LEU A 640 -51.33 -3.69 -10.14
N VAL A 641 -51.86 -2.90 -11.07
CA VAL A 641 -52.16 -3.33 -12.45
C VAL A 641 -50.90 -3.84 -13.16
N ALA A 642 -49.77 -3.14 -13.04
CA ALA A 642 -48.52 -3.60 -13.62
C ALA A 642 -48.07 -4.98 -13.09
N VAL A 643 -48.38 -5.30 -11.83
CA VAL A 643 -48.13 -6.64 -11.25
C VAL A 643 -49.08 -7.69 -11.83
N ILE A 644 -50.36 -7.35 -12.00
CA ILE A 644 -51.38 -8.22 -12.62
C ILE A 644 -50.98 -8.56 -14.06
N ASP A 645 -50.56 -7.57 -14.85
CA ASP A 645 -50.16 -7.72 -16.25
C ASP A 645 -48.97 -8.68 -16.43
N GLN A 646 -48.17 -8.85 -15.38
CA GLN A 646 -47.01 -9.73 -15.38
C GLN A 646 -47.24 -11.02 -14.57
N LYS A 647 -48.49 -11.36 -14.21
CA LYS A 647 -48.86 -12.52 -13.37
C LYS A 647 -48.16 -13.81 -13.78
N GLU A 648 -48.24 -14.20 -15.05
CA GLU A 648 -47.61 -15.43 -15.54
C GLU A 648 -46.09 -15.41 -15.42
N SER A 649 -45.48 -14.25 -15.72
CA SER A 649 -44.02 -14.07 -15.63
C SER A 649 -43.55 -14.08 -14.17
N VAL A 650 -44.26 -13.44 -13.24
CA VAL A 650 -43.90 -13.41 -11.82
C VAL A 650 -44.09 -14.79 -11.17
N LEU A 651 -45.17 -15.50 -11.49
CA LEU A 651 -45.38 -16.85 -10.97
C LEU A 651 -44.33 -17.83 -11.49
N ALA A 652 -43.83 -17.66 -12.73
CA ALA A 652 -42.72 -18.44 -13.25
C ALA A 652 -41.44 -18.29 -12.40
N ALA A 653 -41.19 -17.11 -11.80
CA ALA A 653 -40.05 -16.88 -10.90
C ALA A 653 -40.06 -17.81 -9.67
N THR A 654 -41.24 -18.27 -9.24
CA THR A 654 -41.38 -19.18 -8.08
C THR A 654 -41.17 -20.66 -8.43
N LYS A 655 -41.20 -21.01 -9.72
CA LYS A 655 -41.13 -22.39 -10.23
C LYS A 655 -39.71 -22.86 -10.58
N PHE A 656 -38.73 -21.96 -10.59
CA PHE A 656 -37.35 -22.33 -10.89
C PHE A 656 -36.72 -23.20 -9.80
N GLY A 657 -35.89 -24.17 -10.21
CA GLY A 657 -35.24 -25.13 -9.32
C GLY A 657 -34.05 -24.57 -8.54
N GLU A 658 -33.42 -25.45 -7.75
CA GLU A 658 -32.36 -25.10 -6.78
C GLU A 658 -31.11 -24.44 -7.41
N LYS A 659 -30.89 -24.61 -8.73
CA LYS A 659 -29.76 -24.00 -9.45
C LYS A 659 -29.90 -22.49 -9.58
N VAL A 660 -31.09 -22.01 -9.94
CA VAL A 660 -31.39 -20.57 -10.05
C VAL A 660 -31.33 -19.93 -8.66
N ASP A 661 -31.85 -20.60 -7.63
CA ASP A 661 -31.72 -20.14 -6.24
C ASP A 661 -30.26 -20.00 -5.79
N LYS A 662 -29.42 -20.99 -6.11
CA LYS A 662 -27.99 -20.94 -5.80
C LYS A 662 -27.30 -19.75 -6.47
N GLU A 663 -27.68 -19.41 -7.69
CA GLU A 663 -27.15 -18.25 -8.41
C GLU A 663 -27.63 -16.92 -7.79
N ILE A 664 -28.92 -16.80 -7.47
CA ILE A 664 -29.48 -15.62 -6.81
C ILE A 664 -28.86 -15.43 -5.41
N TRP A 665 -28.75 -16.50 -4.62
CA TRP A 665 -28.08 -16.52 -3.31
C TRP A 665 -26.58 -16.24 -3.39
N SER A 666 -25.99 -16.33 -4.59
CA SER A 666 -24.57 -16.05 -4.80
C SER A 666 -24.25 -14.55 -4.77
N ILE A 667 -25.26 -13.69 -4.94
CA ILE A 667 -25.21 -12.22 -4.86
C ILE A 667 -25.07 -11.78 -3.40
N ARG A 668 -24.06 -10.95 -3.11
CA ARG A 668 -23.61 -10.69 -1.71
C ARG A 668 -23.73 -9.26 -1.22
N VAL A 669 -24.13 -8.32 -2.06
CA VAL A 669 -24.25 -6.92 -1.65
C VAL A 669 -25.60 -6.39 -2.13
N PRO A 670 -26.65 -6.48 -1.28
CA PRO A 670 -26.79 -7.19 0.00
C PRO A 670 -26.89 -8.73 -0.16
N PRO A 671 -26.78 -9.52 0.93
CA PRO A 671 -26.86 -10.97 0.86
C PRO A 671 -28.28 -11.45 0.52
N MET A 672 -28.46 -11.98 -0.70
CA MET A 672 -29.77 -12.46 -1.17
C MET A 672 -30.27 -13.71 -0.44
N GLN A 673 -29.40 -14.39 0.32
CA GLN A 673 -29.74 -15.57 1.12
C GLN A 673 -30.76 -15.31 2.24
N SER A 674 -30.88 -14.06 2.69
CA SER A 674 -31.90 -13.65 3.66
C SER A 674 -33.10 -12.94 3.01
N VAL A 675 -33.05 -12.71 1.70
CA VAL A 675 -34.03 -11.89 0.96
C VAL A 675 -34.86 -12.77 0.03
N TRP A 676 -34.22 -13.65 -0.72
CA TRP A 676 -34.85 -14.68 -1.54
C TRP A 676 -34.78 -16.00 -0.78
N THR A 677 -35.90 -16.54 -0.31
CA THR A 677 -35.97 -17.77 0.49
C THR A 677 -37.22 -18.57 0.09
N PRO A 678 -37.36 -19.85 0.51
CA PRO A 678 -38.60 -20.59 0.30
C PRO A 678 -39.84 -19.86 0.84
N THR A 679 -39.71 -19.13 1.96
CA THR A 679 -40.80 -18.30 2.50
C THR A 679 -41.09 -17.08 1.62
N THR A 680 -40.09 -16.50 0.95
CA THR A 680 -40.30 -15.43 -0.04
C THR A 680 -41.15 -15.93 -1.23
N ARG A 681 -40.87 -17.15 -1.72
CA ARG A 681 -41.66 -17.77 -2.82
C ARG A 681 -43.11 -18.02 -2.41
N GLN A 682 -43.33 -18.53 -1.19
CA GLN A 682 -44.67 -18.71 -0.63
C GLN A 682 -45.43 -17.38 -0.48
N LYS A 683 -44.74 -16.31 -0.04
CA LYS A 683 -45.35 -14.98 0.05
C LYS A 683 -45.73 -14.40 -1.31
N ILE A 684 -44.95 -14.67 -2.37
CA ILE A 684 -45.30 -14.27 -3.74
C ILE A 684 -46.54 -15.04 -4.23
N GLN A 685 -46.66 -16.34 -3.92
CA GLN A 685 -47.86 -17.11 -4.26
C GLN A 685 -49.09 -16.58 -3.52
N ARG A 686 -48.97 -16.31 -2.21
CA ARG A 686 -50.02 -15.69 -1.39
C ARG A 686 -50.45 -14.30 -1.90
N LEU A 687 -49.51 -13.49 -2.41
CA LEU A 687 -49.85 -12.20 -3.03
C LEU A 687 -50.81 -12.37 -4.22
N PHE A 688 -50.62 -13.38 -5.07
CA PHE A 688 -51.56 -13.61 -6.18
C PHE A 688 -52.90 -14.17 -5.72
N GLU A 689 -52.95 -14.89 -4.59
CA GLU A 689 -54.21 -15.28 -3.95
C GLU A 689 -54.95 -14.04 -3.41
N GLU A 690 -54.23 -13.08 -2.79
CA GLU A 690 -54.79 -11.78 -2.36
C GLU A 690 -55.31 -10.97 -3.55
N ILE A 691 -54.56 -10.92 -4.65
CA ILE A 691 -54.96 -10.23 -5.89
C ILE A 691 -56.17 -10.91 -6.53
N GLU A 692 -56.24 -12.24 -6.59
CA GLU A 692 -57.38 -12.95 -7.17
C GLU A 692 -58.65 -12.74 -6.35
N GLN A 693 -58.53 -12.68 -5.02
CA GLN A 693 -59.64 -12.30 -4.14
C GLN A 693 -60.06 -10.84 -4.36
N PHE A 694 -59.11 -9.92 -4.55
CA PHE A 694 -59.41 -8.53 -4.91
C PHE A 694 -60.05 -8.40 -6.31
N GLU A 695 -59.61 -9.16 -7.31
CA GLU A 695 -60.23 -9.25 -8.64
C GLU A 695 -61.68 -9.75 -8.54
N LYS A 696 -61.94 -10.78 -7.74
CA LYS A 696 -63.31 -11.27 -7.46
C LYS A 696 -64.17 -10.24 -6.73
N MET A 697 -63.58 -9.47 -5.81
CA MET A 697 -64.26 -8.33 -5.18
C MET A 697 -64.57 -7.25 -6.21
N ALA A 698 -63.67 -6.99 -7.16
CA ALA A 698 -63.82 -6.02 -8.24
C ALA A 698 -64.89 -6.42 -9.28
N GLU A 699 -65.11 -7.71 -9.54
CA GLU A 699 -66.18 -8.20 -10.44
C GLU A 699 -67.58 -7.77 -9.97
N HIS A 700 -67.80 -7.61 -8.66
CA HIS A 700 -69.06 -7.14 -8.07
C HIS A 700 -69.35 -5.64 -8.31
N TYR A 701 -68.41 -4.88 -8.87
CA TYR A 701 -68.55 -3.44 -9.14
C TYR A 701 -69.12 -3.14 -10.53
N LYS A 702 -69.27 -4.15 -11.39
CA LYS A 702 -69.86 -4.05 -12.72
C LYS A 702 -71.30 -3.49 -12.71
N THR A 703 -71.97 -3.51 -11.57
CA THR A 703 -73.40 -3.15 -11.40
C THR A 703 -73.67 -2.02 -10.40
N LYS A 704 -72.64 -1.34 -9.84
CA LYS A 704 -72.79 -0.24 -8.86
C LYS A 704 -72.23 1.09 -9.42
N GLY A 705 -72.77 2.24 -8.97
CA GLY A 705 -72.50 3.57 -9.55
C GLY A 705 -71.06 4.12 -9.41
N VAL A 706 -70.77 5.32 -9.95
CA VAL A 706 -69.42 5.93 -10.04
C VAL A 706 -68.69 6.07 -8.68
N GLU A 707 -69.42 6.26 -7.58
CA GLU A 707 -68.85 6.25 -6.21
C GLU A 707 -68.10 4.94 -5.91
N SER A 708 -68.63 3.83 -6.42
CA SER A 708 -68.04 2.51 -6.23
C SER A 708 -66.72 2.32 -7.00
N VAL A 709 -66.45 3.14 -8.04
CA VAL A 709 -65.16 3.16 -8.77
C VAL A 709 -64.03 3.73 -7.91
N PHE A 710 -64.32 4.76 -7.09
CA PHE A 710 -63.35 5.29 -6.12
C PHE A 710 -63.22 4.39 -4.89
N GLY A 711 -64.31 3.74 -4.46
CA GLY A 711 -64.29 2.74 -3.39
C GLY A 711 -63.38 1.53 -3.64
N ILE A 712 -63.02 1.25 -4.90
CA ILE A 712 -62.03 0.21 -5.25
C ILE A 712 -60.65 0.51 -4.63
N MET A 713 -60.28 1.78 -4.43
CA MET A 713 -59.03 2.13 -3.75
C MET A 713 -59.01 1.62 -2.31
N GLU A 714 -60.12 1.72 -1.59
CA GLU A 714 -60.23 1.20 -0.22
C GLU A 714 -60.17 -0.33 -0.20
N ASN A 715 -60.85 -1.01 -1.13
CA ASN A 715 -60.76 -2.46 -1.27
C ASN A 715 -59.35 -2.94 -1.66
N ALA A 716 -58.59 -2.13 -2.40
CA ALA A 716 -57.22 -2.47 -2.77
C ALA A 716 -56.30 -2.59 -1.54
N THR A 717 -56.71 -2.07 -0.37
CA THR A 717 -56.00 -2.29 0.91
C THR A 717 -56.03 -3.76 1.36
N PHE A 718 -56.89 -4.60 0.77
CA PHE A 718 -56.86 -6.04 0.97
C PHE A 718 -55.52 -6.68 0.54
N VAL A 719 -54.85 -6.07 -0.44
CA VAL A 719 -53.57 -6.54 -0.95
C VAL A 719 -52.45 -5.97 -0.08
N ASN A 720 -51.82 -6.83 0.71
CA ASN A 720 -50.72 -6.42 1.60
C ASN A 720 -49.39 -6.38 0.86
N GLY A 721 -49.20 -7.29 -0.10
CA GLY A 721 -47.95 -7.34 -0.85
C GLY A 721 -46.77 -7.92 -0.07
N LEU A 722 -45.58 -7.68 -0.59
CA LEU A 722 -44.31 -8.17 -0.07
C LEU A 722 -43.25 -7.07 -0.12
N LYS A 723 -42.74 -6.70 1.06
CA LYS A 723 -41.58 -5.82 1.19
C LYS A 723 -40.31 -6.46 0.65
N LEU A 724 -39.94 -6.07 -0.57
CA LEU A 724 -38.73 -6.46 -1.29
C LEU A 724 -37.96 -5.21 -1.68
N ASP A 725 -36.66 -5.19 -1.41
CA ASP A 725 -35.80 -4.09 -1.83
C ASP A 725 -35.56 -4.17 -3.34
N SER A 726 -36.29 -3.34 -4.08
CA SER A 726 -36.33 -3.31 -5.55
C SER A 726 -34.96 -2.98 -6.16
N SER A 727 -34.11 -2.24 -5.45
CA SER A 727 -32.75 -1.93 -5.93
C SER A 727 -31.86 -3.18 -6.03
N LEU A 728 -32.15 -4.21 -5.24
CA LEU A 728 -31.35 -5.43 -5.20
C LEU A 728 -31.70 -6.36 -6.35
N PHE A 729 -32.99 -6.53 -6.58
CA PHE A 729 -33.48 -7.34 -7.68
C PHE A 729 -33.26 -6.65 -9.02
N LYS A 730 -33.25 -5.31 -9.10
CA LYS A 730 -33.20 -4.60 -10.40
C LYS A 730 -31.84 -4.59 -11.07
N THR A 731 -30.76 -4.60 -10.28
CA THR A 731 -29.41 -4.45 -10.82
C THR A 731 -28.57 -5.71 -10.67
N TYR A 732 -28.77 -6.48 -9.60
CA TYR A 732 -27.86 -7.57 -9.27
C TYR A 732 -28.37 -8.94 -9.70
N VAL A 733 -29.68 -9.18 -9.62
CA VAL A 733 -30.26 -10.51 -9.90
C VAL A 733 -30.28 -10.85 -11.40
N PRO A 734 -30.89 -10.04 -12.28
CA PRO A 734 -30.90 -10.28 -13.73
C PRO A 734 -29.51 -10.35 -14.33
N THR A 735 -28.62 -9.45 -13.92
CA THR A 735 -27.22 -9.40 -14.38
C THR A 735 -26.44 -10.65 -13.99
N SER A 736 -26.68 -11.22 -12.80
CA SER A 736 -26.03 -12.47 -12.38
C SER A 736 -26.58 -13.67 -13.16
N LEU A 737 -27.89 -13.70 -13.37
CA LEU A 737 -28.54 -14.78 -14.11
C LEU A 737 -28.16 -14.76 -15.59
N SER A 738 -28.12 -13.59 -16.24
CA SER A 738 -27.76 -13.43 -17.65
C SER A 738 -26.27 -13.68 -17.92
N ALA A 739 -25.40 -13.45 -16.92
CA ALA A 739 -23.98 -13.77 -17.01
C ALA A 739 -23.66 -15.27 -16.81
N SER A 740 -24.64 -16.09 -16.42
CA SER A 740 -24.46 -17.53 -16.24
C SER A 740 -24.39 -18.27 -17.58
N LYS A 741 -23.50 -19.27 -17.66
CA LYS A 741 -23.36 -20.16 -18.84
C LYS A 741 -24.33 -21.35 -18.81
N ASP A 742 -25.01 -21.58 -17.69
CA ASP A 742 -26.02 -22.63 -17.56
C ASP A 742 -27.32 -22.16 -18.23
N SER A 743 -27.84 -22.92 -19.19
CA SER A 743 -28.99 -22.53 -20.01
C SER A 743 -30.27 -22.32 -19.20
N GLU A 744 -30.44 -23.05 -18.09
CA GLU A 744 -31.60 -22.96 -17.20
C GLU A 744 -31.52 -21.70 -16.33
N VAL A 745 -30.31 -21.34 -15.89
CA VAL A 745 -30.04 -20.12 -15.10
C VAL A 745 -30.11 -18.87 -15.98
N HIS A 746 -29.59 -18.95 -17.20
CA HIS A 746 -29.65 -17.87 -18.18
C HIS A 746 -31.10 -17.56 -18.61
N ALA A 747 -31.92 -18.60 -18.84
CA ALA A 747 -33.34 -18.45 -19.18
C ALA A 747 -34.19 -17.81 -18.04
N ALA A 748 -33.72 -17.86 -16.79
CA ALA A 748 -34.38 -17.23 -15.66
C ALA A 748 -34.13 -15.71 -15.59
N ALA A 749 -33.06 -15.19 -16.21
CA ALA A 749 -32.69 -13.78 -16.16
C ALA A 749 -33.81 -12.80 -16.57
N PRO A 750 -34.49 -12.95 -17.73
CA PRO A 750 -35.56 -12.03 -18.13
C PRO A 750 -36.78 -12.10 -17.19
N VAL A 751 -37.02 -13.25 -16.54
CA VAL A 751 -38.12 -13.41 -15.59
C VAL A 751 -37.86 -12.63 -14.30
N PHE A 752 -36.63 -12.69 -13.76
CA PHE A 752 -36.25 -11.91 -12.58
C PHE A 752 -36.06 -10.42 -12.89
N GLU A 753 -35.74 -10.05 -14.13
CA GLU A 753 -35.70 -8.65 -14.57
C GLU A 753 -37.09 -8.02 -14.53
N LYS A 754 -38.09 -8.73 -15.06
CA LYS A 754 -39.49 -8.31 -14.94
C LYS A 754 -39.92 -8.21 -13.47
N LEU A 755 -39.64 -9.22 -12.66
CA LEU A 755 -39.95 -9.20 -11.21
C LEU A 755 -39.35 -7.98 -10.50
N SER A 756 -38.14 -7.60 -10.86
CA SER A 756 -37.42 -6.48 -10.24
C SER A 756 -37.92 -5.09 -10.62
N SER A 757 -38.63 -5.00 -11.76
CA SER A 757 -39.19 -3.74 -12.25
C SER A 757 -40.50 -3.39 -11.55
N LEU A 758 -41.08 -4.33 -10.80
CA LEU A 758 -42.37 -4.22 -10.13
C LEU A 758 -42.19 -3.81 -8.65
N GLU A 759 -43.12 -2.99 -8.17
CA GLU A 759 -43.23 -2.64 -6.75
C GLU A 759 -44.24 -3.58 -6.09
N LEU A 760 -43.79 -4.32 -5.07
CA LEU A 760 -44.59 -5.38 -4.45
C LEU A 760 -45.09 -5.01 -3.05
N ASP A 761 -44.63 -3.92 -2.44
CA ASP A 761 -44.99 -3.49 -1.08
C ASP A 761 -46.20 -2.55 -1.10
N PHE A 762 -47.41 -3.11 -1.01
CA PHE A 762 -48.65 -2.35 -1.08
C PHE A 762 -49.15 -1.90 0.31
N ALA A 763 -48.77 -2.61 1.38
CA ALA A 763 -49.09 -2.26 2.76
C ALA A 763 -48.64 -0.85 3.17
N ALA A 764 -47.48 -0.41 2.67
CA ALA A 764 -46.96 0.93 2.94
C ALA A 764 -47.84 2.07 2.39
N ASN A 765 -48.73 1.77 1.43
CA ASN A 765 -49.57 2.74 0.73
C ASN A 765 -51.06 2.61 1.10
N HIS A 766 -51.40 1.80 2.11
CA HIS A 766 -52.79 1.59 2.55
C HIS A 766 -53.47 2.87 3.02
N GLU A 767 -52.74 3.72 3.74
CA GLU A 767 -53.25 5.03 4.19
C GLU A 767 -53.55 5.94 2.98
N ALA A 768 -52.64 5.99 2.01
CA ALA A 768 -52.83 6.77 0.78
C ALA A 768 -54.01 6.28 -0.07
N LEU A 769 -54.26 4.97 -0.12
CA LEU A 769 -55.42 4.40 -0.82
C LEU A 769 -56.74 4.76 -0.11
N LYS A 770 -56.74 4.80 1.22
CA LYS A 770 -57.91 5.21 2.01
C LYS A 770 -58.18 6.70 1.91
N THR A 771 -57.16 7.55 1.95
CA THR A 771 -57.36 9.00 1.77
C THR A 771 -57.76 9.32 0.34
N ALA A 772 -57.18 8.64 -0.66
CA ALA A 772 -57.55 8.82 -2.06
C ALA A 772 -59.00 8.42 -2.36
N SER A 773 -59.56 7.37 -1.74
CA SER A 773 -60.97 7.00 -1.94
C SER A 773 -61.94 8.10 -1.46
N LEU A 774 -61.56 8.84 -0.41
CA LEU A 774 -62.34 9.95 0.14
C LEU A 774 -62.35 11.19 -0.75
N THR A 775 -61.43 11.29 -1.73
CA THR A 775 -61.38 12.42 -2.68
C THR A 775 -62.57 12.44 -3.65
N PHE A 776 -63.34 11.36 -3.75
CA PHE A 776 -64.50 11.29 -4.64
C PHE A 776 -65.51 12.40 -4.37
N THR A 777 -65.99 12.54 -3.13
CA THR A 777 -67.02 13.50 -2.75
C THR A 777 -66.66 14.95 -3.10
N PRO A 778 -65.48 15.49 -2.73
CA PRO A 778 -65.10 16.85 -3.10
C PRO A 778 -64.87 17.03 -4.60
N LEU A 779 -64.29 16.04 -5.31
CA LEU A 779 -64.12 16.12 -6.77
C LEU A 779 -65.45 16.05 -7.51
N ARG A 780 -66.35 15.18 -7.05
CA ARG A 780 -67.70 15.01 -7.58
C ARG A 780 -68.47 16.31 -7.46
N LYS A 781 -68.45 16.91 -6.26
CA LYS A 781 -69.06 18.22 -6.01
C LYS A 781 -68.45 19.31 -6.90
N PHE A 782 -67.13 19.39 -7.03
CA PHE A 782 -66.46 20.37 -7.89
C PHE A 782 -66.93 20.28 -9.36
N PHE A 783 -66.98 19.08 -9.93
CA PHE A 783 -67.43 18.91 -11.31
C PHE A 783 -68.95 19.09 -11.46
N ASP A 784 -69.75 18.60 -10.51
CA ASP A 784 -71.20 18.81 -10.51
C ASP A 784 -71.55 20.31 -10.35
N ASP A 785 -70.78 21.09 -9.57
CA ASP A 785 -70.91 22.55 -9.45
C ASP A 785 -70.43 23.27 -10.73
N PHE A 786 -69.30 22.85 -11.32
CA PHE A 786 -68.75 23.43 -12.55
C PHE A 786 -69.65 23.18 -13.78
N PHE A 787 -70.29 22.01 -13.84
CA PHE A 787 -71.19 21.59 -14.92
C PHE A 787 -72.68 21.87 -14.63
N GLY A 788 -73.07 22.10 -13.37
CA GLY A 788 -74.45 22.43 -12.95
C GLY A 788 -75.42 21.24 -12.82
N ILE A 789 -75.01 20.14 -12.16
CA ILE A 789 -75.73 18.85 -12.10
C ILE A 789 -76.23 18.52 -10.66
N ASP A 790 -77.48 18.06 -10.47
CA ASP A 790 -78.07 17.63 -9.16
C ASP A 790 -78.51 16.13 -9.17
N ARG A 791 -78.19 15.37 -8.11
CA ARG A 791 -78.19 13.88 -8.08
C ARG A 791 -78.96 13.18 -6.93
N THR A 792 -79.79 13.88 -6.17
CA THR A 792 -80.37 13.42 -4.87
C THR A 792 -81.47 12.32 -4.88
N LEU A 793 -81.71 11.57 -5.97
CA LEU A 793 -82.81 10.58 -6.06
C LEU A 793 -82.39 9.22 -6.64
N LYS A 794 -81.98 8.23 -5.80
CA LYS A 794 -82.12 6.74 -5.96
C LYS A 794 -81.13 5.92 -5.08
N ASN A 795 -81.62 5.05 -4.17
CA ASN A 795 -81.14 3.67 -3.85
C ASN A 795 -81.74 3.08 -2.55
N ALA A 796 -82.28 1.84 -2.61
CA ALA A 796 -82.63 0.97 -1.48
C ALA A 796 -82.58 -0.54 -1.88
N GLN A 797 -82.30 -1.43 -0.91
CA GLN A 797 -82.24 -2.94 -0.94
C GLN A 797 -80.89 -3.57 -1.37
N ALA A 798 -80.28 -4.61 -0.77
CA ALA A 798 -80.67 -5.61 0.25
C ALA A 798 -79.42 -6.27 0.93
N GLN A 799 -79.60 -6.85 2.13
CA GLN A 799 -78.68 -7.74 2.89
C GLN A 799 -79.30 -9.15 3.07
N ASN A 800 -78.46 -10.20 3.26
CA ASN A 800 -78.57 -11.32 4.24
C ASN A 800 -78.06 -12.71 3.75
N GLY A 801 -77.45 -13.51 4.66
CA GLY A 801 -77.39 -14.98 4.58
C GLY A 801 -76.17 -15.68 5.23
N THR A 802 -76.40 -16.68 6.09
CA THR A 802 -75.51 -17.28 7.14
C THR A 802 -75.22 -18.81 6.99
N ALA A 803 -74.07 -19.26 7.54
CA ALA A 803 -73.71 -20.49 8.32
C ALA A 803 -74.08 -21.96 7.92
N GLY A 804 -73.18 -22.93 8.22
CA GLY A 804 -73.47 -24.37 8.37
C GLY A 804 -72.24 -25.33 8.36
N ALA A 805 -72.24 -26.40 9.17
CA ALA A 805 -71.10 -27.23 9.61
C ALA A 805 -71.15 -28.74 9.21
N GLY A 806 -70.09 -29.54 9.47
CA GLY A 806 -70.21 -30.96 9.89
C GLY A 806 -69.36 -32.09 9.25
N ALA A 807 -68.53 -32.73 10.10
CA ALA A 807 -68.34 -34.19 10.35
C ALA A 807 -67.39 -35.15 9.56
N GLU A 808 -66.82 -36.03 10.40
CA GLU A 808 -65.80 -37.11 10.37
C GLU A 808 -66.03 -38.37 9.49
N THR A 809 -65.00 -39.21 9.29
CA THR A 809 -64.96 -40.66 9.70
C THR A 809 -63.65 -41.40 9.34
N GLU A 810 -63.36 -42.45 10.13
CA GLU A 810 -62.16 -43.29 10.26
C GLU A 810 -62.10 -44.52 9.31
N ASN A 811 -60.89 -45.10 9.08
CA ASN A 811 -60.51 -46.50 9.38
C ASN A 811 -59.17 -46.97 8.71
N GLY A 812 -58.37 -47.74 9.46
CA GLY A 812 -57.04 -48.28 9.11
C GLY A 812 -57.06 -49.66 8.40
N PRO A 813 -56.18 -50.61 8.77
CA PRO A 813 -54.74 -50.62 8.48
C PRO A 813 -54.25 -51.99 7.92
N ALA A 814 -53.29 -52.04 6.98
CA ALA A 814 -52.63 -53.31 6.62
C ALA A 814 -51.26 -53.25 5.89
N ALA A 815 -50.54 -52.11 5.85
CA ALA A 815 -49.27 -52.03 5.11
C ALA A 815 -48.15 -51.21 5.78
N SER A 816 -48.28 -50.85 7.06
CA SER A 816 -47.40 -49.88 7.73
C SER A 816 -46.16 -50.49 8.40
N TYR A 817 -46.13 -51.79 8.68
CA TYR A 817 -45.05 -52.40 9.47
C TYR A 817 -43.79 -52.79 8.67
N LEU A 818 -43.88 -52.88 7.34
CA LEU A 818 -42.75 -53.22 6.46
C LEU A 818 -41.95 -51.99 5.95
N LEU A 819 -42.59 -50.81 5.91
CA LEU A 819 -41.94 -49.54 5.56
C LEU A 819 -41.21 -48.87 6.73
N LEU A 820 -41.67 -49.12 7.96
CA LEU A 820 -41.06 -48.56 9.19
C LEU A 820 -39.69 -49.17 9.50
N LEU A 821 -39.47 -50.45 9.18
CA LEU A 821 -38.18 -51.13 9.36
C LEU A 821 -37.10 -50.66 8.36
N ALA A 822 -37.49 -50.34 7.13
CA ALA A 822 -36.58 -49.78 6.12
C ALA A 822 -36.24 -48.29 6.40
N ALA A 823 -37.20 -47.50 6.91
CA ALA A 823 -36.99 -46.11 7.27
C ALA A 823 -36.01 -45.94 8.46
N VAL A 824 -36.09 -46.83 9.46
CA VAL A 824 -35.18 -46.81 10.62
C VAL A 824 -33.74 -47.14 10.22
N LEU A 825 -33.52 -48.08 9.29
CA LEU A 825 -32.19 -48.42 8.76
C LEU A 825 -31.56 -47.27 7.95
N ILE A 826 -32.36 -46.54 7.17
CA ILE A 826 -31.90 -45.38 6.38
C ILE A 826 -31.58 -44.19 7.30
N VAL A 827 -32.40 -43.94 8.32
CA VAL A 827 -32.13 -42.90 9.34
C VAL A 827 -30.86 -43.23 10.12
N PHE A 828 -30.63 -44.50 10.47
CA PHE A 828 -29.41 -44.93 11.14
C PHE A 828 -28.16 -44.71 10.26
N LEU A 829 -28.24 -44.99 8.96
CA LEU A 829 -27.17 -44.71 7.99
C LEU A 829 -26.89 -43.22 7.81
N ILE A 830 -27.93 -42.37 7.76
CA ILE A 830 -27.80 -40.91 7.69
C ILE A 830 -27.17 -40.36 8.97
N VAL A 831 -27.56 -40.86 10.14
CA VAL A 831 -26.97 -40.49 11.44
C VAL A 831 -25.51 -40.95 11.53
N LEU A 832 -25.17 -42.15 11.04
CA LEU A 832 -23.79 -42.66 11.01
C LEU A 832 -22.91 -41.79 10.09
N VAL A 833 -23.41 -41.41 8.90
CA VAL A 833 -22.71 -40.51 7.97
C VAL A 833 -22.58 -39.10 8.56
N ALA A 834 -23.60 -38.59 9.25
CA ALA A 834 -23.56 -37.30 9.94
C ALA A 834 -22.57 -37.32 11.12
N ILE A 835 -22.49 -38.40 11.89
CA ILE A 835 -21.50 -38.60 12.96
C ILE A 835 -20.08 -38.64 12.37
N ILE A 836 -19.86 -39.41 11.29
CA ILE A 836 -18.56 -39.46 10.59
C ILE A 836 -18.18 -38.07 10.04
N PHE A 837 -19.13 -37.34 9.46
CA PHE A 837 -18.90 -35.97 8.96
C PHE A 837 -18.59 -34.98 10.10
N CYS A 838 -19.32 -35.06 11.21
CA CYS A 838 -19.09 -34.27 12.42
C CYS A 838 -17.74 -34.61 13.08
N MET A 839 -17.36 -35.88 13.17
CA MET A 839 -16.05 -36.31 13.67
C MET A 839 -14.92 -35.82 12.77
N LYS A 840 -15.07 -35.89 11.44
CA LYS A 840 -14.08 -35.40 10.47
C LYS A 840 -13.96 -33.87 10.48
N ARG A 841 -15.07 -33.15 10.65
CA ARG A 841 -15.10 -31.69 10.81
C ARG A 841 -14.49 -31.25 12.15
N ARG A 842 -14.81 -31.93 13.26
CA ARG A 842 -14.25 -31.67 14.60
C ARG A 842 -12.76 -31.94 14.66
N SER A 843 -12.29 -33.07 14.11
CA SER A 843 -10.86 -33.40 14.01
C SER A 843 -10.08 -32.35 13.22
N ARG A 844 -10.66 -31.82 12.14
CA ARG A 844 -10.03 -30.78 11.34
C ARG A 844 -10.03 -29.39 11.97
N LEU A 845 -11.15 -28.97 12.57
CA LEU A 845 -11.23 -27.72 13.32
C LEU A 845 -10.27 -27.73 14.50
N ALA A 846 -10.10 -28.89 15.15
CA ALA A 846 -9.06 -29.08 16.17
C ALA A 846 -7.66 -28.81 15.61
N LYS A 847 -7.31 -29.31 14.42
CA LYS A 847 -5.98 -29.04 13.80
C LYS A 847 -5.75 -27.57 13.43
N LEU A 848 -6.79 -26.83 13.04
CA LEU A 848 -6.69 -25.40 12.71
C LEU A 848 -6.29 -24.54 13.93
N GLY A 849 -6.78 -24.89 15.11
CA GLY A 849 -6.53 -24.17 16.36
C GLY A 849 -5.23 -24.54 17.08
N ARG A 850 -4.50 -25.58 16.62
CA ARG A 850 -3.24 -25.99 17.26
C ARG A 850 -2.05 -25.21 16.70
N LYS A 851 -1.20 -24.70 17.60
CA LYS A 851 0.07 -24.03 17.25
C LYS A 851 0.97 -24.93 16.37
N GLU A 852 0.94 -26.24 16.64
CA GLU A 852 1.78 -27.25 15.98
C GLU A 852 1.60 -27.34 14.46
N THR A 853 0.46 -26.89 13.93
CA THR A 853 0.14 -26.96 12.51
C THR A 853 0.94 -25.96 11.66
N TRP A 854 1.35 -24.82 12.22
CA TRP A 854 1.79 -23.65 11.42
C TRP A 854 3.29 -23.35 11.49
N ARG A 855 4.00 -23.95 12.43
CA ARG A 855 5.40 -23.66 12.79
C ARG A 855 6.48 -24.05 11.78
N HIS A 856 6.17 -24.88 10.78
CA HIS A 856 7.14 -25.28 9.75
C HIS A 856 6.94 -24.53 8.43
N LEU A 857 6.00 -23.58 8.40
CA LEU A 857 5.50 -23.00 7.17
C LEU A 857 6.61 -22.36 6.31
N ARG A 858 7.55 -21.63 6.93
CA ARG A 858 8.69 -21.00 6.26
C ARG A 858 9.67 -21.99 5.61
N PHE A 859 9.69 -23.24 6.08
CA PHE A 859 10.61 -24.27 5.58
C PHE A 859 10.01 -25.14 4.47
N LEU A 860 8.74 -24.96 4.14
CA LEU A 860 8.10 -25.63 3.01
C LEU A 860 8.47 -24.94 1.70
N SER A 861 8.55 -25.69 0.60
CA SER A 861 8.89 -25.16 -0.73
C SER A 861 7.96 -24.02 -1.17
N GLU A 862 6.69 -24.08 -0.77
CA GLU A 862 5.65 -23.08 -1.05
C GLU A 862 5.76 -21.82 -0.16
N GLY A 863 6.46 -21.91 0.98
CA GLY A 863 6.68 -20.83 1.95
C GLY A 863 8.10 -20.24 1.94
N ALA A 864 9.02 -20.81 1.15
CA ALA A 864 10.37 -20.27 0.96
C ALA A 864 10.33 -18.99 0.10
N LEU A 865 11.13 -18.00 0.48
CA LEU A 865 11.18 -16.70 -0.18
C LEU A 865 12.33 -16.64 -1.19
N THR A 866 12.08 -16.06 -2.36
CA THR A 866 13.09 -15.75 -3.39
C THR A 866 13.34 -14.25 -3.42
N ASN A 867 14.61 -13.83 -3.45
CA ASN A 867 14.99 -12.43 -3.45
C ASN A 867 14.94 -11.83 -4.87
N ASN A 868 14.23 -10.73 -5.05
CA ASN A 868 14.22 -9.93 -6.28
C ASN A 868 14.14 -8.44 -5.91
N ASP A 869 15.08 -7.62 -6.40
CA ASP A 869 15.11 -6.16 -6.17
C ASP A 869 15.07 -5.73 -4.67
N GLY A 870 15.54 -6.61 -3.77
CA GLY A 870 15.51 -6.40 -2.31
C GLY A 870 14.18 -6.77 -1.63
N THR A 871 13.21 -7.33 -2.37
CA THR A 871 11.98 -7.91 -1.82
C THR A 871 11.98 -9.43 -2.00
N GLN A 872 11.66 -10.13 -0.94
CA GLN A 872 11.61 -11.57 -0.81
C GLN A 872 10.17 -12.05 -1.00
N TYR A 873 9.89 -12.68 -2.14
CA TYR A 873 8.55 -13.16 -2.51
C TYR A 873 8.42 -14.68 -2.38
N THR A 874 7.25 -15.19 -1.99
CA THR A 874 6.94 -16.63 -2.14
C THR A 874 6.57 -16.97 -3.58
N GLN A 875 6.57 -18.27 -3.91
CA GLN A 875 6.07 -18.75 -5.21
C GLN A 875 4.63 -18.30 -5.49
N LEU A 876 3.78 -18.28 -4.44
CA LEU A 876 2.41 -17.78 -4.55
C LEU A 876 2.36 -16.28 -4.87
N HIS A 877 3.21 -15.45 -4.25
CA HIS A 877 3.32 -14.03 -4.60
C HIS A 877 3.76 -13.83 -6.04
N LEU A 878 4.80 -14.53 -6.50
CA LEU A 878 5.29 -14.41 -7.88
C LEU A 878 4.23 -14.80 -8.90
N ALA A 879 3.46 -15.87 -8.64
CA ALA A 879 2.36 -16.30 -9.51
C ALA A 879 1.25 -15.24 -9.59
N VAL A 880 0.89 -14.61 -8.46
CA VAL A 880 -0.09 -13.52 -8.39
C VAL A 880 0.43 -12.25 -9.07
N LEU A 881 1.68 -11.86 -8.79
CA LEU A 881 2.35 -10.68 -9.35
C LEU A 881 2.41 -10.76 -10.88
N LYS A 882 2.79 -11.93 -11.40
CA LYS A 882 2.85 -12.23 -12.85
C LYS A 882 1.47 -12.52 -13.47
N LYS A 883 0.38 -12.38 -12.72
CA LYS A 883 -1.02 -12.62 -13.15
C LYS A 883 -1.27 -14.03 -13.72
N ARG A 884 -0.55 -15.04 -13.24
CA ARG A 884 -0.65 -16.44 -13.70
C ARG A 884 -1.71 -17.21 -12.90
N GLY A 885 -2.98 -16.95 -13.19
CA GLY A 885 -4.11 -17.50 -12.43
C GLY A 885 -4.13 -19.03 -12.28
N GLU A 886 -3.73 -19.78 -13.31
CA GLU A 886 -3.65 -21.26 -13.22
C GLU A 886 -2.52 -21.74 -12.30
N GLU A 887 -1.38 -21.04 -12.29
CA GLU A 887 -0.28 -21.32 -11.38
C GLU A 887 -0.69 -21.04 -9.93
N VAL A 888 -1.40 -19.93 -9.68
CA VAL A 888 -2.00 -19.62 -8.38
C VAL A 888 -2.95 -20.74 -7.92
N LYS A 889 -3.82 -21.22 -8.82
CA LYS A 889 -4.76 -22.30 -8.50
C LYS A 889 -4.04 -23.60 -8.14
N ARG A 890 -2.98 -23.94 -8.88
CA ARG A 890 -2.16 -25.14 -8.64
C ARG A 890 -1.45 -25.09 -7.29
N LEU A 891 -0.77 -24.00 -6.97
CA LEU A 891 -0.03 -23.82 -5.71
C LEU A 891 -0.97 -23.91 -4.49
N VAL A 892 -2.10 -23.19 -4.53
CA VAL A 892 -3.09 -23.23 -3.42
C VAL A 892 -3.72 -24.61 -3.25
N LYS A 893 -4.01 -25.33 -4.36
CA LYS A 893 -4.48 -26.73 -4.29
C LYS A 893 -3.43 -27.68 -3.72
N ASN A 894 -2.14 -27.41 -3.95
CA ASN A 894 -1.02 -28.19 -3.42
C ASN A 894 -0.72 -27.91 -1.94
N GLY A 895 -1.40 -26.95 -1.33
CA GLY A 895 -1.27 -26.64 0.10
C GLY A 895 -0.42 -25.40 0.39
N ALA A 896 -0.17 -24.54 -0.59
CA ALA A 896 0.46 -23.24 -0.36
C ALA A 896 -0.31 -22.43 0.69
N TYR A 897 0.42 -21.77 1.58
CA TYR A 897 -0.21 -20.89 2.56
C TYR A 897 -0.59 -19.55 1.93
N ILE A 898 -1.84 -19.17 2.13
CA ILE A 898 -2.50 -18.08 1.40
C ILE A 898 -2.25 -16.73 2.06
N ASP A 899 -2.03 -16.71 3.38
CA ASP A 899 -1.86 -15.50 4.19
C ASP A 899 -0.38 -15.18 4.44
N VAL A 900 0.52 -15.63 3.56
CA VAL A 900 1.96 -15.38 3.70
C VAL A 900 2.26 -13.92 3.38
N HIS A 901 3.08 -13.22 4.16
CA HIS A 901 3.60 -11.92 3.75
C HIS A 901 4.90 -12.05 2.96
N CYS A 902 5.10 -11.20 1.95
CA CYS A 902 6.44 -10.97 1.39
C CYS A 902 7.28 -10.11 2.34
N TYR A 903 8.60 -10.17 2.21
CA TYR A 903 9.55 -9.47 3.10
C TYR A 903 10.40 -8.47 2.31
N GLY A 904 10.89 -7.40 2.93
CA GLY A 904 11.76 -6.40 2.28
C GLY A 904 11.07 -5.05 2.10
N LYS A 905 11.24 -4.39 0.95
CA LYS A 905 10.69 -3.03 0.69
C LYS A 905 9.16 -2.95 0.72
N VAL A 906 8.49 -4.08 0.45
CA VAL A 906 7.03 -4.20 0.50
C VAL A 906 6.69 -5.42 1.37
N ILE A 907 5.80 -5.24 2.35
CA ILE A 907 5.31 -6.32 3.21
C ILE A 907 3.81 -6.45 3.00
N GLU A 908 3.39 -7.36 2.13
CA GLU A 908 1.97 -7.54 1.79
C GLU A 908 1.66 -9.03 1.59
N THR A 909 0.38 -9.41 1.63
CA THR A 909 -0.06 -10.79 1.36
C THR A 909 -0.38 -10.99 -0.12
N PRO A 910 -0.48 -12.24 -0.65
CA PRO A 910 -0.92 -12.49 -2.00
C PRO A 910 -2.28 -11.86 -2.30
N LEU A 911 -3.14 -11.71 -1.29
CA LEU A 911 -4.42 -11.02 -1.43
C LEU A 911 -4.23 -9.51 -1.69
N HIS A 912 -3.31 -8.84 -1.00
CA HIS A 912 -2.96 -7.44 -1.28
C HIS A 912 -2.39 -7.29 -2.70
N THR A 913 -1.44 -8.15 -3.10
CA THR A 913 -0.86 -8.11 -4.45
C THR A 913 -1.94 -8.33 -5.52
N ALA A 914 -2.86 -9.28 -5.31
CA ALA A 914 -3.96 -9.54 -6.23
C ALA A 914 -4.93 -8.36 -6.34
N VAL A 915 -5.18 -7.65 -5.23
CA VAL A 915 -5.99 -6.43 -5.17
C VAL A 915 -5.32 -5.29 -5.94
N SER A 916 -4.04 -5.04 -5.68
CA SER A 916 -3.22 -4.04 -6.39
C SER A 916 -3.16 -4.33 -7.90
N ASN A 917 -3.04 -5.60 -8.27
CA ASN A 917 -3.07 -6.07 -9.67
C ASN A 917 -4.44 -5.97 -10.35
N LYS A 918 -5.48 -5.58 -9.61
CA LYS A 918 -6.88 -5.55 -10.05
C LYS A 918 -7.38 -6.91 -10.58
N SER A 919 -6.78 -8.00 -10.12
CA SER A 919 -7.09 -9.37 -10.59
C SER A 919 -8.23 -9.98 -9.79
N VAL A 920 -9.46 -9.63 -10.17
CA VAL A 920 -10.69 -10.01 -9.44
C VAL A 920 -10.82 -11.54 -9.27
N ASP A 921 -10.46 -12.33 -10.28
CA ASP A 921 -10.54 -13.78 -10.22
C ASP A 921 -9.54 -14.38 -9.23
N THR A 922 -8.32 -13.85 -9.21
CA THR A 922 -7.28 -14.23 -8.24
C THR A 922 -7.71 -13.85 -6.82
N VAL A 923 -8.28 -12.65 -6.63
CA VAL A 923 -8.83 -12.20 -5.34
C VAL A 923 -9.96 -13.10 -4.86
N ARG A 924 -10.95 -13.40 -5.71
CA ARG A 924 -12.03 -14.35 -5.36
C ARG A 924 -11.48 -15.71 -5.00
N PHE A 925 -10.51 -16.19 -5.77
CA PHE A 925 -9.92 -17.51 -5.57
C PHE A 925 -9.19 -17.60 -4.22
N LEU A 926 -8.32 -16.63 -3.90
CA LEU A 926 -7.60 -16.59 -2.63
C LEU A 926 -8.55 -16.49 -1.44
N ILE A 927 -9.56 -15.60 -1.48
CA ILE A 927 -10.53 -15.47 -0.38
C ILE A 927 -11.38 -16.74 -0.22
N LYS A 928 -11.83 -17.38 -1.31
CA LYS A 928 -12.55 -18.66 -1.24
C LYS A 928 -11.74 -19.77 -0.56
N HIS A 929 -10.42 -19.70 -0.63
CA HIS A 929 -9.52 -20.65 0.01
C HIS A 929 -9.05 -20.23 1.41
N GLY A 930 -9.67 -19.19 1.98
CA GLY A 930 -9.48 -18.79 3.37
C GLY A 930 -8.48 -17.69 3.60
N ALA A 931 -8.16 -16.87 2.58
CA ALA A 931 -7.34 -15.68 2.76
C ALA A 931 -7.93 -14.75 3.82
N ASP A 932 -7.11 -14.28 4.76
CA ASP A 932 -7.47 -13.32 5.78
C ASP A 932 -7.61 -11.93 5.16
N MET A 933 -8.85 -11.45 5.17
CA MET A 933 -9.22 -10.15 4.62
C MET A 933 -8.93 -8.99 5.59
N ASN A 934 -8.52 -9.31 6.82
CA ASN A 934 -8.10 -8.33 7.82
C ASN A 934 -6.58 -8.35 8.02
N ALA A 935 -5.84 -9.14 7.24
CA ALA A 935 -4.39 -9.08 7.24
C ALA A 935 -3.94 -7.66 6.93
N LEU A 936 -2.94 -7.16 7.65
CA LEU A 936 -2.39 -5.82 7.43
C LEU A 936 -1.12 -5.92 6.58
N ASP A 937 -0.88 -4.93 5.73
CA ASP A 937 0.39 -4.76 5.01
C ASP A 937 1.36 -3.81 5.77
N SER A 938 2.51 -3.46 5.17
CA SER A 938 3.47 -2.49 5.74
C SER A 938 2.91 -1.08 5.95
N ASN A 939 1.83 -0.72 5.25
CA ASN A 939 1.10 0.53 5.45
C ASN A 939 -0.06 0.38 6.45
N TYR A 940 -0.23 -0.82 7.02
CA TYR A 940 -1.32 -1.21 7.90
C TYR A 940 -2.68 -1.02 7.25
N GLU A 941 -2.70 -1.16 5.94
CA GLU A 941 -3.89 -1.23 5.14
C GLU A 941 -4.32 -2.69 5.09
N THR A 942 -5.62 -2.94 5.27
CA THR A 942 -6.18 -4.24 4.90
C THR A 942 -6.26 -4.35 3.37
N PRO A 943 -6.46 -5.56 2.80
CA PRO A 943 -6.75 -5.68 1.38
C PRO A 943 -7.97 -4.85 0.96
N LEU A 944 -8.90 -4.62 1.90
CA LEU A 944 -10.03 -3.74 1.67
C LEU A 944 -9.63 -2.26 1.58
N ASP A 945 -8.70 -1.81 2.41
CA ASP A 945 -8.20 -0.43 2.39
C ASP A 945 -7.48 -0.13 1.07
N ARG A 946 -6.62 -1.05 0.60
CA ARG A 946 -6.01 -1.00 -0.75
C ARG A 946 -7.03 -0.99 -1.88
N ALA A 947 -8.20 -1.58 -1.68
CA ALA A 947 -9.26 -1.60 -2.66
C ALA A 947 -10.10 -0.31 -2.71
N LYS A 948 -9.96 0.66 -1.78
CA LYS A 948 -10.83 1.86 -1.68
C LYS A 948 -10.94 2.68 -2.98
N GLY A 949 -9.92 2.67 -3.83
CA GLY A 949 -9.93 3.31 -5.16
C GLY A 949 -10.60 2.50 -6.28
N ASN A 950 -11.01 1.25 -6.04
CA ASN A 950 -11.57 0.33 -7.03
C ASN A 950 -12.90 -0.27 -6.53
N LYS A 951 -14.02 0.30 -7.00
CA LYS A 951 -15.38 -0.07 -6.58
C LYS A 951 -15.71 -1.55 -6.81
N ASP A 952 -15.20 -2.15 -7.89
CA ASP A 952 -15.43 -3.56 -8.21
C ASP A 952 -14.66 -4.47 -7.25
N MET A 953 -13.43 -4.10 -6.91
CA MET A 953 -12.62 -4.82 -5.94
C MET A 953 -13.18 -4.71 -4.52
N LEU A 954 -13.70 -3.54 -4.12
CA LEU A 954 -14.40 -3.36 -2.84
C LEU A 954 -15.65 -4.21 -2.75
N LYS A 955 -16.47 -4.26 -3.82
CA LYS A 955 -17.66 -5.12 -3.87
C LYS A 955 -17.27 -6.58 -3.71
N VAL A 956 -16.19 -7.01 -4.38
CA VAL A 956 -15.65 -8.37 -4.25
C VAL A 956 -15.28 -8.63 -2.80
N ILE A 957 -14.31 -7.91 -2.23
CA ILE A 957 -13.81 -8.13 -0.86
C ILE A 957 -14.95 -8.01 0.17
N ASN A 958 -15.77 -6.95 0.17
CA ASN A 958 -16.88 -6.80 1.13
C ASN A 958 -17.90 -7.94 1.06
N GLY A 959 -18.14 -8.51 -0.13
CA GLY A 959 -19.00 -9.69 -0.28
C GLY A 959 -18.48 -10.93 0.46
N PHE A 960 -17.19 -11.03 0.77
CA PHE A 960 -16.63 -12.17 1.51
C PHE A 960 -16.56 -11.95 3.03
N LYS A 961 -16.78 -10.73 3.57
CA LYS A 961 -16.55 -10.37 4.99
C LYS A 961 -17.34 -11.21 6.01
N LYS A 962 -18.56 -11.66 5.68
CA LYS A 962 -19.44 -12.43 6.58
C LYS A 962 -19.38 -13.94 6.33
N LYS A 963 -18.50 -14.40 5.45
CA LYS A 963 -18.40 -15.82 5.06
C LYS A 963 -17.12 -16.43 5.63
N ASN A 964 -17.27 -17.52 6.37
CA ASN A 964 -16.15 -18.30 6.88
C ASN A 964 -15.70 -19.30 5.82
N PHE A 965 -14.51 -19.10 5.28
CA PHE A 965 -13.94 -19.99 4.27
C PHE A 965 -13.08 -21.07 4.87
N ARG A 966 -13.02 -22.18 4.13
CA ARG A 966 -12.26 -23.37 4.49
C ARG A 966 -10.76 -23.06 4.35
N LYS A 967 -10.07 -22.73 5.45
CA LYS A 967 -8.60 -22.57 5.44
C LYS A 967 -7.90 -23.88 5.04
N THR A 968 -6.99 -23.78 4.07
CA THR A 968 -6.12 -24.90 3.67
C THR A 968 -5.10 -25.17 4.78
N LEU A 969 -4.89 -26.44 5.11
CA LEU A 969 -3.89 -26.83 6.10
C LEU A 969 -2.55 -27.04 5.38
N PRO A 970 -1.43 -26.52 5.93
CA PRO A 970 -0.11 -26.77 5.36
C PRO A 970 0.24 -28.25 5.48
N GLN A 971 1.05 -28.75 4.54
CA GLN A 971 1.57 -30.11 4.63
C GLN A 971 2.65 -30.19 5.73
N PRO A 972 2.75 -31.31 6.46
CA PRO A 972 3.80 -31.50 7.45
C PRO A 972 5.17 -31.53 6.77
N LEU A 973 6.19 -30.94 7.40
CA LEU A 973 7.55 -30.95 6.89
C LEU A 973 8.04 -32.41 6.71
N PRO A 974 8.52 -32.80 5.52
CA PRO A 974 9.14 -34.11 5.32
C PRO A 974 10.38 -34.28 6.20
N ILE A 975 10.60 -35.49 6.72
CA ILE A 975 11.66 -35.75 7.72
C ILE A 975 13.06 -35.46 7.13
N ASP A 976 13.28 -35.71 5.85
CA ASP A 976 14.52 -35.41 5.12
C ASP A 976 14.84 -33.90 5.02
N LYS A 977 13.82 -33.04 5.18
CA LYS A 977 13.96 -31.58 5.12
C LYS A 977 14.29 -30.93 6.47
N TYR A 978 14.28 -31.68 7.58
CA TYR A 978 14.72 -31.15 8.87
C TYR A 978 16.23 -30.91 8.82
N LYS A 979 16.64 -29.66 9.02
CA LYS A 979 18.04 -29.26 9.13
C LYS A 979 18.31 -28.85 10.56
N ILE A 980 19.09 -29.65 11.27
CA ILE A 980 19.25 -29.56 12.71
C ILE A 980 20.67 -29.10 13.01
N PHE A 981 20.79 -27.95 13.66
CA PHE A 981 22.03 -27.49 14.26
C PHE A 981 22.00 -27.84 15.74
N ILE A 982 23.10 -28.41 16.24
CA ILE A 982 23.21 -28.84 17.63
C ILE A 982 24.38 -28.11 18.27
N ASP A 983 24.07 -27.24 19.24
CA ASP A 983 25.02 -26.47 20.02
C ASP A 983 26.11 -27.39 20.63
N GLU A 984 27.35 -26.91 20.64
CA GLU A 984 28.51 -27.61 21.22
C GLU A 984 28.34 -27.93 22.70
N LYS A 985 27.64 -27.06 23.45
CA LYS A 985 27.31 -27.23 24.87
C LYS A 985 26.36 -28.40 25.14
N VAL A 986 25.69 -28.96 24.12
CA VAL A 986 24.79 -30.12 24.25
C VAL A 986 25.58 -31.42 24.29
N LYS A 987 25.55 -32.09 25.46
CA LYS A 987 26.18 -33.40 25.70
C LYS A 987 25.28 -34.54 25.16
N GLY A 988 25.88 -35.69 24.83
CA GLY A 988 25.13 -36.90 24.44
C GLY A 988 24.61 -36.95 23.00
N LYS A 989 24.99 -35.99 22.14
CA LYS A 989 24.47 -35.88 20.76
C LYS A 989 24.97 -36.95 19.77
N LYS A 990 26.04 -37.71 20.10
CA LYS A 990 26.72 -38.65 19.18
C LYS A 990 25.79 -39.68 18.56
N GLN A 991 24.94 -40.34 19.37
CA GLN A 991 23.99 -41.36 18.87
C GLN A 991 22.97 -40.78 17.87
N PHE A 992 22.50 -39.55 18.11
CA PHE A 992 21.62 -38.87 17.17
C PHE A 992 22.36 -38.53 15.88
N CYS A 993 23.59 -38.02 16.00
CA CYS A 993 24.43 -37.67 14.86
C CYS A 993 24.71 -38.85 13.95
N ASP A 994 25.03 -40.01 14.51
CA ASP A 994 25.33 -41.20 13.73
C ASP A 994 24.09 -41.74 12.99
N LYS A 995 22.92 -41.67 13.63
CA LYS A 995 21.65 -42.19 13.08
C LYS A 995 21.02 -41.26 12.03
N PHE A 996 21.19 -39.94 12.15
CA PHE A 996 20.54 -38.93 11.30
C PHE A 996 21.51 -37.97 10.62
N LYS A 997 22.67 -38.46 10.15
CA LYS A 997 23.74 -37.65 9.51
C LYS A 997 23.23 -36.66 8.45
N GLN A 998 22.31 -37.11 7.58
CA GLN A 998 21.73 -36.30 6.50
C GLN A 998 20.88 -35.08 6.94
N ASN A 999 20.45 -35.07 8.20
CA ASN A 999 19.63 -34.01 8.78
C ASN A 999 20.47 -32.94 9.49
N ILE A 1000 21.77 -33.16 9.70
CA ILE A 1000 22.62 -32.26 10.48
C ILE A 1000 23.25 -31.19 9.59
N VAL A 1001 23.35 -29.98 10.13
CA VAL A 1001 24.04 -28.85 9.49
C VAL A 1001 25.08 -28.26 10.42
N SER A 1002 26.23 -27.85 9.87
CA SER A 1002 27.32 -27.21 10.61
C SER A 1002 27.11 -25.72 10.83
N LYS A 1003 26.31 -25.05 10.00
CA LYS A 1003 26.03 -23.61 10.09
C LYS A 1003 24.61 -23.38 10.62
N ILE A 1004 24.48 -22.59 11.68
CA ILE A 1004 23.19 -22.26 12.33
C ILE A 1004 22.21 -21.56 11.35
N GLU A 1005 22.73 -20.81 10.38
CA GLU A 1005 21.94 -20.10 9.37
C GLU A 1005 21.14 -21.05 8.47
N LYS A 1006 21.66 -22.25 8.20
CA LYS A 1006 21.02 -23.28 7.36
C LYS A 1006 20.06 -24.18 8.14
N ALA A 1007 19.92 -23.96 9.45
CA ALA A 1007 19.11 -24.81 10.31
C ALA A 1007 17.62 -24.42 10.25
N THR A 1008 16.75 -25.43 10.30
CA THR A 1008 15.33 -25.29 10.63
C THR A 1008 15.10 -25.39 12.13
N HIS A 1009 15.88 -26.24 12.82
CA HIS A 1009 15.83 -26.43 14.27
C HIS A 1009 17.21 -26.23 14.87
N VAL A 1010 17.27 -25.50 15.98
CA VAL A 1010 18.49 -25.22 16.76
C VAL A 1010 18.31 -25.85 18.13
N VAL A 1011 19.17 -26.81 18.45
CA VAL A 1011 19.11 -27.53 19.73
C VAL A 1011 20.10 -26.94 20.70
N VAL A 1012 19.62 -26.51 21.86
CA VAL A 1012 20.40 -25.90 22.94
C VAL A 1012 20.29 -26.69 24.24
N LYS A 1013 21.26 -26.48 25.13
CA LYS A 1013 21.25 -27.05 26.47
C LYS A 1013 20.24 -26.28 27.33
N THR A 1014 19.32 -26.98 27.97
CA THR A 1014 18.31 -26.37 28.85
C THR A 1014 18.34 -26.97 30.25
N GLY A 1015 17.87 -26.22 31.25
CA GLY A 1015 17.67 -26.71 32.62
C GLY A 1015 16.47 -27.66 32.76
N LYS A 1016 16.19 -28.12 33.99
CA LYS A 1016 15.15 -29.14 34.31
C LYS A 1016 13.73 -28.78 33.83
N ASP A 1017 13.43 -27.50 33.63
CA ASP A 1017 12.12 -27.00 33.18
C ASP A 1017 12.09 -26.55 31.71
N GLY A 1018 13.11 -26.89 30.92
CA GLY A 1018 13.25 -26.40 29.54
C GLY A 1018 13.58 -24.91 29.45
N LEU A 1019 14.11 -24.32 30.53
CA LEU A 1019 14.60 -22.94 30.57
C LEU A 1019 15.96 -22.85 29.86
N PHE A 1020 16.07 -21.91 28.91
CA PHE A 1020 17.34 -21.56 28.25
C PHE A 1020 17.88 -20.25 28.82
N GLU A 1021 19.15 -20.22 29.20
CA GLU A 1021 19.80 -19.04 29.78
C GLU A 1021 20.67 -18.37 28.71
N LEU A 1022 20.31 -17.11 28.38
CA LEU A 1022 21.11 -16.23 27.53
C LEU A 1022 22.04 -15.43 28.43
N ASP A 1023 23.33 -15.76 28.37
CA ASP A 1023 24.37 -15.03 29.08
C ASP A 1023 24.74 -13.77 28.29
N LYS A 1024 24.69 -12.59 28.94
CA LYS A 1024 25.01 -11.32 28.29
C LYS A 1024 26.50 -11.18 27.96
N GLU A 1025 27.35 -11.93 28.65
CA GLU A 1025 28.81 -11.95 28.42
C GLU A 1025 29.20 -12.95 27.32
N ASP A 1026 28.29 -13.84 26.90
CA ASP A 1026 28.54 -14.78 25.79
C ASP A 1026 28.32 -14.08 24.44
N PRO A 1027 29.35 -13.95 23.57
CA PRO A 1027 29.20 -13.37 22.24
C PRO A 1027 28.13 -14.05 21.37
N SER A 1028 27.81 -15.32 21.65
CA SER A 1028 26.80 -16.11 20.95
C SER A 1028 25.37 -15.73 21.33
N ALA A 1029 25.16 -14.94 22.39
CA ALA A 1029 23.82 -14.59 22.86
C ALA A 1029 23.00 -13.83 21.81
N ILE A 1030 23.62 -12.93 21.04
CA ILE A 1030 22.94 -12.21 19.94
C ILE A 1030 22.58 -13.18 18.81
N VAL A 1031 23.41 -14.20 18.56
CA VAL A 1031 23.12 -15.24 17.56
C VAL A 1031 21.87 -16.02 17.95
N TYR A 1032 21.75 -16.42 19.22
CA TYR A 1032 20.57 -17.12 19.73
C TYR A 1032 19.34 -16.21 19.83
N LEU A 1033 19.52 -14.92 20.15
CA LEU A 1033 18.46 -13.92 20.01
C LEU A 1033 17.96 -13.85 18.56
N GLY A 1034 18.87 -13.87 17.60
CA GLY A 1034 18.51 -13.97 16.19
C GLY A 1034 17.75 -15.25 15.85
N VAL A 1035 18.05 -16.38 16.49
CA VAL A 1035 17.25 -17.61 16.35
C VAL A 1035 15.83 -17.41 16.88
N VAL A 1036 15.67 -16.80 18.05
CA VAL A 1036 14.36 -16.49 18.67
C VAL A 1036 13.52 -15.55 17.81
N CYS A 1037 14.14 -14.49 17.31
CA CYS A 1037 13.51 -13.48 16.45
C CYS A 1037 13.36 -13.92 14.98
N SER A 1038 13.74 -15.15 14.65
CA SER A 1038 13.61 -15.72 13.31
C SER A 1038 12.59 -16.87 13.30
N PRO A 1039 12.27 -17.45 12.14
CA PRO A 1039 11.35 -18.59 12.02
C PRO A 1039 12.00 -19.93 12.38
N LYS A 1040 13.28 -19.92 12.77
CA LYS A 1040 13.98 -21.11 13.27
C LYS A 1040 13.35 -21.53 14.59
N ILE A 1041 13.33 -22.83 14.85
CA ILE A 1041 12.72 -23.38 16.06
C ILE A 1041 13.80 -23.70 17.07
N LEU A 1042 13.70 -23.12 18.27
CA LEU A 1042 14.63 -23.38 19.36
C LEU A 1042 14.15 -24.59 20.18
N MET A 1043 15.01 -25.57 20.35
CA MET A 1043 14.68 -26.91 20.84
C MET A 1043 15.52 -27.28 22.07
N THR A 1044 14.92 -28.04 22.99
CA THR A 1044 15.63 -28.63 24.13
C THR A 1044 16.46 -29.84 23.68
N SER A 1045 17.53 -30.15 24.42
CA SER A 1045 18.38 -31.31 24.16
C SER A 1045 17.63 -32.64 24.25
N ASP A 1046 16.56 -32.73 25.03
CA ASP A 1046 15.75 -33.95 25.22
C ASP A 1046 15.08 -34.43 23.94
N TRP A 1047 14.86 -33.52 22.98
CA TRP A 1047 14.32 -33.86 21.67
C TRP A 1047 15.20 -34.86 20.92
N LEU A 1048 16.53 -34.72 21.04
CA LEU A 1048 17.48 -35.62 20.38
C LEU A 1048 17.29 -37.05 20.86
N THR A 1049 17.19 -37.24 22.18
CA THR A 1049 16.98 -38.55 22.80
C THR A 1049 15.65 -39.16 22.38
N ALA A 1050 14.57 -38.38 22.40
CA ALA A 1050 13.25 -38.83 21.96
C ALA A 1050 13.23 -39.22 20.47
N ALA A 1051 13.92 -38.45 19.62
CA ALA A 1051 14.01 -38.70 18.18
C ALA A 1051 14.82 -39.97 17.84
N VAL A 1052 15.86 -40.29 18.64
CA VAL A 1052 16.60 -41.56 18.51
C VAL A 1052 15.70 -42.75 18.83
N GLN A 1053 14.88 -42.67 19.89
CA GLN A 1053 13.97 -43.75 20.30
C GLN A 1053 12.89 -44.04 19.25
N LYS A 1054 12.24 -43.00 18.73
CA LYS A 1054 11.16 -43.15 17.73
C LYS A 1054 11.24 -42.06 16.67
N LYS A 1055 11.45 -42.46 15.41
CA LYS A 1055 11.57 -41.53 14.27
C LYS A 1055 10.37 -40.60 14.10
N ASN A 1056 9.17 -41.01 14.51
CA ASN A 1056 7.97 -40.15 14.48
C ASN A 1056 8.07 -38.93 15.43
N ASN A 1057 8.96 -38.94 16.42
CA ASN A 1057 9.15 -37.82 17.34
C ASN A 1057 9.78 -36.58 16.66
N PHE A 1058 10.26 -36.69 15.42
CA PHE A 1058 10.56 -35.52 14.58
C PHE A 1058 9.32 -34.65 14.35
N ARG A 1059 8.13 -35.26 14.24
CA ARG A 1059 6.86 -34.55 14.03
C ARG A 1059 6.22 -34.05 15.34
N ASP A 1060 6.70 -34.55 16.47
CA ASP A 1060 6.26 -34.18 17.84
C ASP A 1060 7.23 -33.18 18.51
N ASP A 1061 8.03 -32.47 17.71
CA ASP A 1061 8.96 -31.41 18.12
C ASP A 1061 8.33 -30.34 19.04
N PHE A 1062 7.02 -30.09 18.99
CA PHE A 1062 6.34 -29.06 19.81
C PHE A 1062 6.44 -29.37 21.31
N LYS A 1063 6.59 -30.64 21.66
CA LYS A 1063 6.73 -31.09 23.04
C LYS A 1063 8.07 -30.66 23.65
N PHE A 1064 9.06 -30.35 22.80
CA PHE A 1064 10.44 -30.09 23.18
C PHE A 1064 10.92 -28.69 22.76
N GLN A 1065 10.00 -27.78 22.42
CA GLN A 1065 10.35 -26.40 22.12
C GLN A 1065 10.70 -25.63 23.39
N VAL A 1066 11.67 -24.73 23.29
CA VAL A 1066 12.03 -23.81 24.38
C VAL A 1066 10.92 -22.79 24.54
N LYS A 1067 10.29 -22.76 25.73
CA LYS A 1067 9.16 -21.85 26.04
C LYS A 1067 9.56 -20.66 26.90
N LYS A 1068 10.69 -20.77 27.59
CA LYS A 1068 11.17 -19.78 28.57
C LYS A 1068 12.64 -19.50 28.34
N ILE A 1069 12.99 -18.22 28.35
CA ILE A 1069 14.37 -17.75 28.25
C ILE A 1069 14.66 -16.83 29.44
N LYS A 1070 15.85 -16.96 30.04
CA LYS A 1070 16.35 -16.06 31.06
C LYS A 1070 17.41 -15.15 30.45
N PHE A 1071 17.24 -13.83 30.57
CA PHE A 1071 18.19 -12.81 30.11
C PHE A 1071 18.24 -11.68 31.14
N ASN A 1072 19.44 -11.24 31.51
CA ASN A 1072 19.69 -10.21 32.51
C ASN A 1072 18.89 -10.40 33.82
N GLY A 1073 18.89 -11.62 34.37
CA GLY A 1073 18.16 -11.97 35.60
C GLY A 1073 16.63 -12.11 35.44
N LYS A 1074 16.04 -11.63 34.35
CA LYS A 1074 14.59 -11.69 34.07
C LYS A 1074 14.23 -12.90 33.21
N THR A 1075 13.11 -13.55 33.52
CA THR A 1075 12.58 -14.68 32.75
C THR A 1075 11.46 -14.24 31.81
N TYR A 1076 11.65 -14.46 30.52
CA TYR A 1076 10.71 -14.19 29.43
C TYR A 1076 9.99 -15.49 29.05
N LYS A 1077 8.66 -15.44 28.96
CA LYS A 1077 7.79 -16.58 28.64
C LYS A 1077 7.13 -16.35 27.28
N GLY A 1078 6.76 -17.43 26.58
CA GLY A 1078 6.05 -17.34 25.30
C GLY A 1078 6.98 -17.26 24.07
N ILE A 1079 8.21 -17.75 24.22
CA ILE A 1079 9.20 -17.79 23.12
C ILE A 1079 8.68 -18.62 21.93
N ASP A 1080 7.92 -19.67 22.21
CA ASP A 1080 7.25 -20.48 21.19
C ASP A 1080 6.21 -19.68 20.39
N ASP A 1081 5.56 -18.69 21.00
CA ASP A 1081 4.62 -17.80 20.31
C ASP A 1081 5.34 -16.80 19.39
N ILE A 1082 6.49 -16.26 19.83
CA ILE A 1082 7.33 -15.38 19.00
C ILE A 1082 7.79 -16.13 17.74
N GLN A 1083 8.36 -17.32 17.90
CA GLN A 1083 8.83 -18.15 16.78
C GLN A 1083 7.67 -18.59 15.88
N LEU A 1084 6.49 -18.87 16.46
CA LEU A 1084 5.28 -19.19 15.69
C LEU A 1084 4.80 -18.00 14.85
N ASN A 1085 4.83 -16.78 15.39
CA ASN A 1085 4.44 -15.57 14.66
C ASN A 1085 5.40 -15.30 13.49
N ASN A 1086 6.70 -15.43 13.74
CA ASN A 1086 7.74 -15.33 12.70
C ASN A 1086 7.59 -16.42 11.62
N SER A 1087 7.23 -17.64 12.01
CA SER A 1087 6.96 -18.74 11.07
C SER A 1087 5.68 -18.54 10.26
N LYS A 1088 4.63 -17.93 10.82
CA LYS A 1088 3.39 -17.59 10.11
C LYS A 1088 3.56 -16.44 9.13
N MET A 1089 4.73 -15.78 9.17
CA MET A 1089 5.10 -14.67 8.30
C MET A 1089 4.13 -13.50 8.41
N PHE A 1090 3.81 -13.08 9.64
CA PHE A 1090 3.04 -11.84 9.88
C PHE A 1090 3.90 -10.58 9.66
N VAL A 1091 3.27 -9.40 9.71
CA VAL A 1091 3.96 -8.10 9.72
C VAL A 1091 5.01 -8.11 10.83
N PRO A 1092 6.30 -7.90 10.51
CA PRO A 1092 7.39 -7.90 11.48
C PRO A 1092 7.22 -6.86 12.59
N TYR A 1093 7.70 -7.18 13.80
CA TYR A 1093 7.46 -6.42 15.03
C TYR A 1093 7.96 -4.95 14.98
N LEU A 1094 9.05 -4.67 14.26
CA LEU A 1094 9.65 -3.34 14.13
C LEU A 1094 9.34 -2.66 12.79
N THR A 1095 8.28 -3.09 12.09
CA THR A 1095 7.87 -2.46 10.81
C THR A 1095 7.60 -0.97 10.99
N ASN A 1096 8.19 -0.14 10.12
CA ASN A 1096 8.16 1.34 10.17
C ASN A 1096 8.92 1.99 11.35
N ALA A 1097 9.65 1.22 12.16
CA ALA A 1097 10.60 1.79 13.11
C ALA A 1097 11.91 2.15 12.39
N ILE A 1098 12.46 3.33 12.70
CA ILE A 1098 13.81 3.73 12.28
C ILE A 1098 14.74 3.49 13.46
N ILE A 1099 15.87 2.84 13.22
CA ILE A 1099 16.82 2.52 14.29
C ILE A 1099 18.20 3.04 13.92
N HIS A 1100 18.72 3.89 14.79
CA HIS A 1100 20.09 4.34 14.76
C HIS A 1100 20.86 3.63 15.87
N PHE A 1101 21.95 2.96 15.50
CA PHE A 1101 22.90 2.38 16.46
C PHE A 1101 24.05 3.37 16.60
N ASP A 1102 24.23 3.92 17.79
CA ASP A 1102 25.29 4.89 18.08
C ASP A 1102 26.67 4.29 17.82
N GLN A 1103 27.49 5.01 17.04
CA GLN A 1103 28.82 4.58 16.58
C GLN A 1103 29.97 5.34 17.25
N ALA A 1104 29.72 6.04 18.36
CA ALA A 1104 30.71 6.99 18.90
C ALA A 1104 32.05 6.36 19.32
N ASP A 1105 32.13 5.03 19.47
CA ASP A 1105 33.38 4.29 19.62
C ASP A 1105 33.56 3.31 18.44
N LEU A 1106 34.22 3.76 17.37
CA LEU A 1106 34.43 3.05 16.10
C LEU A 1106 35.12 1.66 16.19
N HIS A 1107 35.54 1.21 17.37
CA HIS A 1107 36.42 0.05 17.53
C HIS A 1107 35.99 -1.00 18.57
N THR A 1108 34.91 -0.83 19.32
CA THR A 1108 34.62 -1.74 20.46
C THR A 1108 33.42 -2.66 20.29
N ILE A 1109 32.40 -2.29 19.51
CA ILE A 1109 31.13 -3.05 19.48
C ILE A 1109 30.66 -3.32 18.05
N ASP A 1110 30.59 -4.61 17.70
CA ASP A 1110 30.01 -5.08 16.45
C ASP A 1110 28.48 -5.12 16.55
N TRP A 1111 27.84 -4.09 15.99
CA TRP A 1111 26.38 -4.02 15.86
C TRP A 1111 25.81 -4.90 14.74
N SER A 1112 26.63 -5.56 13.91
CA SER A 1112 26.19 -6.26 12.69
C SER A 1112 25.10 -7.29 12.97
N ALA A 1113 25.24 -8.07 14.05
CA ALA A 1113 24.29 -9.10 14.42
C ALA A 1113 22.96 -8.51 14.90
N LEU A 1114 22.98 -7.43 15.70
CA LEU A 1114 21.76 -6.74 16.13
C LEU A 1114 21.10 -5.97 14.99
N LYS A 1115 21.87 -5.32 14.11
CA LYS A 1115 21.38 -4.69 12.87
C LYS A 1115 20.68 -5.72 11.98
N LYS A 1116 21.23 -6.93 11.86
CA LYS A 1116 20.59 -8.03 11.12
C LYS A 1116 19.27 -8.45 11.78
N VAL A 1117 19.25 -8.61 13.10
CA VAL A 1117 18.02 -8.95 13.85
C VAL A 1117 16.95 -7.87 13.71
N SER A 1118 17.30 -6.59 13.84
CA SER A 1118 16.34 -5.49 13.69
C SER A 1118 15.80 -5.39 12.25
N THR A 1119 16.66 -5.59 11.25
CA THR A 1119 16.26 -5.63 9.83
C THR A 1119 15.33 -6.81 9.55
N ASP A 1120 15.64 -7.99 10.09
CA ASP A 1120 14.78 -9.18 9.96
C ASP A 1120 13.41 -8.97 10.63
N LEU A 1121 13.36 -8.13 11.66
CA LEU A 1121 12.13 -7.67 12.32
C LEU A 1121 11.47 -6.45 11.65
N GLY A 1122 11.94 -6.01 10.48
CA GLY A 1122 11.29 -4.99 9.64
C GLY A 1122 11.68 -3.54 9.92
N ALA A 1123 12.69 -3.30 10.74
CA ALA A 1123 13.21 -1.95 11.01
C ALA A 1123 14.05 -1.41 9.86
N GLN A 1124 14.01 -0.09 9.67
CA GLN A 1124 14.98 0.62 8.83
C GLN A 1124 16.16 1.07 9.68
N ASN A 1125 17.29 0.38 9.55
CA ASN A 1125 18.53 0.81 10.19
C ASN A 1125 19.14 1.97 9.41
N VAL A 1126 19.57 3.01 10.12
CA VAL A 1126 20.25 4.19 9.56
C VAL A 1126 21.59 4.38 10.26
N ASP A 1127 22.63 4.61 9.48
CA ASP A 1127 23.97 4.86 10.01
C ASP A 1127 24.14 6.32 10.46
N GLU A 1128 23.42 7.25 9.82
CA GLU A 1128 23.36 8.66 10.23
C GLU A 1128 22.24 8.91 11.25
N PHE A 1129 22.42 9.92 12.11
CA PHE A 1129 21.41 10.31 13.08
C PHE A 1129 20.15 10.83 12.36
N PRO A 1130 18.99 10.15 12.49
CA PRO A 1130 17.79 10.47 11.72
C PRO A 1130 17.13 11.76 12.21
N VAL A 1131 17.01 12.76 11.33
CA VAL A 1131 16.24 14.00 11.56
C VAL A 1131 14.80 13.80 11.09
N MET A 1132 13.80 14.41 11.76
CA MET A 1132 12.35 14.24 11.48
C MET A 1132 11.85 14.69 10.07
N GLN A 1133 12.73 14.91 9.08
CA GLN A 1133 12.32 15.28 7.73
C GLN A 1133 11.73 14.10 6.95
N GLY A 1134 10.54 14.29 6.37
CA GLY A 1134 9.89 13.32 5.48
C GLY A 1134 8.89 12.37 6.15
N MET A 1135 8.66 12.48 7.46
CA MET A 1135 7.64 11.69 8.14
C MET A 1135 6.25 12.30 7.94
N ILE A 1136 5.33 11.51 7.38
CA ILE A 1136 3.94 11.92 7.13
C ILE A 1136 3.15 11.74 8.43
N PRO A 1137 2.60 12.82 9.03
CA PRO A 1137 1.79 12.73 10.24
C PRO A 1137 0.59 11.79 10.02
N GLY A 1138 0.43 10.79 10.89
CA GLY A 1138 -0.70 9.86 10.86
C GLY A 1138 -0.51 8.57 10.04
N LYS A 1139 0.66 8.35 9.42
CA LYS A 1139 1.02 7.09 8.75
C LYS A 1139 2.10 6.30 9.52
N CYS A 1140 1.89 5.85 10.75
CA CYS A 1140 2.86 4.93 11.37
C CYS A 1140 2.23 4.12 12.49
N PRO A 1141 1.98 2.82 12.30
CA PRO A 1141 1.53 1.96 13.39
C PRO A 1141 2.59 0.93 13.79
N TYR A 1142 3.79 1.37 14.17
CA TYR A 1142 4.69 0.53 14.97
C TYR A 1142 3.90 -0.09 16.15
N TYR A 1143 4.18 -1.34 16.54
CA TYR A 1143 3.35 -2.10 17.50
C TYR A 1143 3.34 -1.50 18.94
N ARG A 1144 4.10 -0.43 19.21
CA ARG A 1144 4.10 0.33 20.47
C ARG A 1144 3.84 1.82 20.20
N ASP A 1145 2.61 2.27 20.48
CA ASP A 1145 2.22 3.70 20.44
C ASP A 1145 2.78 4.50 21.63
N ASP A 1146 3.24 3.81 22.68
CA ASP A 1146 3.75 4.41 23.92
C ASP A 1146 5.22 4.80 23.83
N LEU A 1147 5.93 4.30 22.82
CA LEU A 1147 7.32 4.65 22.50
C LEU A 1147 7.37 5.48 21.22
N GLY A 1148 8.41 6.30 21.12
CA GLY A 1148 8.82 6.93 19.88
C GLY A 1148 9.21 5.89 18.82
N HIS A 1149 9.04 6.25 17.56
CA HIS A 1149 9.25 5.38 16.40
C HIS A 1149 10.67 5.46 15.84
N ILE A 1150 11.47 6.42 16.33
CA ILE A 1150 12.89 6.54 16.05
C ILE A 1150 13.66 6.02 17.28
N PHE A 1151 14.27 4.85 17.15
CA PHE A 1151 15.09 4.26 18.20
C PHE A 1151 16.53 4.72 18.07
N VAL A 1152 17.09 5.17 19.18
CA VAL A 1152 18.52 5.40 19.32
C VAL A 1152 19.04 4.39 20.34
N ILE A 1153 19.82 3.43 19.83
CA ILE A 1153 20.41 2.35 20.63
C ILE A 1153 21.84 2.73 20.97
N TYR A 1154 22.14 2.75 22.26
CA TYR A 1154 23.44 3.19 22.78
C TYR A 1154 23.95 2.25 23.87
N ILE A 1155 25.18 2.50 24.30
CA ILE A 1155 25.80 1.82 25.46
C ILE A 1155 25.89 2.81 26.60
N GLN A 1156 25.81 2.31 27.83
CA GLN A 1156 25.79 3.10 29.07
C GLN A 1156 26.87 4.20 29.14
N SER A 1157 28.07 3.99 28.59
CA SER A 1157 29.17 4.97 28.55
C SER A 1157 28.87 6.25 27.74
N ASN A 1158 27.90 6.23 26.83
CA ASN A 1158 27.58 7.35 25.93
C ASN A 1158 26.25 8.04 26.22
N ALA A 1159 25.52 7.61 27.26
CA ALA A 1159 24.21 8.17 27.63
C ALA A 1159 24.27 9.70 27.81
N ASP A 1160 25.29 10.19 28.54
CA ASP A 1160 25.45 11.60 28.87
C ASP A 1160 25.90 12.44 27.66
N LYS A 1161 26.76 11.88 26.79
CA LYS A 1161 27.23 12.54 25.56
C LYS A 1161 26.11 12.75 24.55
N LEU A 1162 25.30 11.72 24.30
CA LEU A 1162 24.13 11.79 23.41
C LEU A 1162 23.13 12.86 23.87
N THR A 1163 22.91 12.92 25.17
CA THR A 1163 21.99 13.88 25.80
C THR A 1163 22.49 15.33 25.72
N ALA A 1164 23.81 15.54 25.64
CA ALA A 1164 24.43 16.86 25.49
C ALA A 1164 24.52 17.32 24.01
N LEU A 1165 24.81 16.40 23.08
CA LEU A 1165 24.98 16.68 21.64
C LEU A 1165 23.67 17.10 20.95
N TYR A 1166 22.53 16.60 21.43
CA TYR A 1166 21.25 16.84 20.78
C TYR A 1166 20.18 17.22 21.82
N PRO A 1167 20.07 18.50 22.19
CA PRO A 1167 19.13 18.96 23.21
C PRO A 1167 17.65 18.69 22.88
N ILE A 1168 17.32 18.66 21.59
CA ILE A 1168 15.97 18.38 21.06
C ILE A 1168 15.46 16.98 21.46
N LEU A 1169 16.35 16.07 21.83
CA LEU A 1169 16.04 14.69 22.21
C LEU A 1169 15.32 14.57 23.55
N LYS A 1170 15.38 15.59 24.42
CA LYS A 1170 14.63 15.60 25.69
C LYS A 1170 13.16 16.02 25.53
N THR A 1171 12.83 16.73 24.46
CA THR A 1171 11.51 17.35 24.28
C THR A 1171 10.63 16.60 23.30
N GLU A 1172 11.24 15.84 22.37
CA GLU A 1172 10.51 15.24 21.26
C GLU A 1172 10.06 13.80 21.51
N LYS A 1173 8.74 13.58 21.47
CA LYS A 1173 8.11 12.26 21.69
C LYS A 1173 8.32 11.27 20.54
N ALA A 1174 8.97 11.68 19.46
CA ALA A 1174 9.26 10.83 18.31
C ALA A 1174 10.43 9.86 18.56
N TYR A 1175 11.33 10.18 19.49
CA TYR A 1175 12.55 9.40 19.76
C TYR A 1175 12.36 8.45 20.95
N THR A 1176 13.05 7.32 20.93
CA THR A 1176 13.13 6.35 22.03
C THR A 1176 14.56 5.90 22.22
N PHE A 1177 15.06 6.11 23.43
CA PHE A 1177 16.42 5.79 23.83
C PHE A 1177 16.38 4.50 24.62
N LEU A 1178 17.11 3.49 24.15
CA LEU A 1178 17.26 2.23 24.86
C LEU A 1178 18.74 1.88 24.90
N GLU A 1179 19.20 1.47 26.08
CA GLU A 1179 20.49 0.79 26.17
C GLU A 1179 20.43 -0.53 25.42
N ARG A 1180 21.58 -1.04 24.93
CA ARG A 1180 21.70 -2.34 24.25
C ARG A 1180 20.89 -3.45 24.94
N ASP A 1181 21.04 -3.60 26.24
CA ASP A 1181 20.42 -4.69 26.99
C ASP A 1181 18.89 -4.47 27.17
N GLU A 1182 18.46 -3.21 27.28
CA GLU A 1182 17.04 -2.84 27.30
C GLU A 1182 16.37 -3.11 25.96
N PHE A 1183 17.07 -2.84 24.86
CA PHE A 1183 16.61 -3.17 23.52
C PHE A 1183 16.45 -4.68 23.34
N ILE A 1184 17.44 -5.48 23.76
CA ILE A 1184 17.33 -6.96 23.74
C ILE A 1184 16.16 -7.44 24.60
N ALA A 1185 15.99 -6.88 25.80
CA ALA A 1185 14.86 -7.17 26.67
C ALA A 1185 13.50 -6.87 26.01
N MET A 1186 13.39 -5.78 25.27
CA MET A 1186 12.20 -5.42 24.49
C MET A 1186 11.94 -6.43 23.36
N LEU A 1187 12.98 -6.88 22.66
CA LEU A 1187 12.84 -7.89 21.60
C LEU A 1187 12.41 -9.25 22.14
N LEU A 1188 12.84 -9.62 23.35
CA LEU A 1188 12.42 -10.85 24.03
C LEU A 1188 11.01 -10.77 24.61
N SER A 1189 10.50 -9.57 24.92
CA SER A 1189 9.13 -9.39 25.42
C SER A 1189 8.08 -9.26 24.30
N GLN A 1190 8.44 -8.65 23.17
CA GLN A 1190 7.55 -8.31 22.04
C GLN A 1190 6.18 -7.76 22.50
N GLU A 1191 6.19 -6.86 23.48
CA GLU A 1191 4.96 -6.29 24.02
C GLU A 1191 4.22 -5.47 22.95
N ILE A 1192 2.89 -5.63 22.84
CA ILE A 1192 2.07 -4.89 21.87
C ILE A 1192 1.22 -3.85 22.60
N CYS A 1193 1.39 -2.57 22.26
CA CYS A 1193 0.67 -1.44 22.86
C CYS A 1193 0.08 -0.55 21.76
N HIS A 1194 -1.20 -0.73 21.42
CA HIS A 1194 -1.85 0.08 20.38
C HIS A 1194 -3.29 0.46 20.77
N LYS A 1195 -3.67 1.75 20.68
CA LYS A 1195 -5.04 2.20 21.03
C LYS A 1195 -6.11 1.61 20.10
N LYS A 1196 -5.77 1.29 18.85
CA LYS A 1196 -6.71 0.75 17.83
C LYS A 1196 -6.84 -0.77 17.83
N MET A 1197 -5.87 -1.53 18.37
CA MET A 1197 -5.92 -3.00 18.40
C MET A 1197 -6.50 -3.59 19.70
N LYS A 1198 -6.83 -2.77 20.72
CA LYS A 1198 -7.60 -3.24 21.87
C LYS A 1198 -9.00 -3.63 21.41
N SER A 1199 -9.23 -4.94 21.29
CA SER A 1199 -10.51 -5.53 20.90
C SER A 1199 -11.68 -4.91 21.67
N THR A 1200 -12.73 -4.56 20.95
CA THR A 1200 -14.10 -4.43 21.43
C THR A 1200 -14.51 -5.65 22.26
N LYS A 1201 -14.31 -5.59 23.59
CA LYS A 1201 -15.18 -6.33 24.52
C LYS A 1201 -16.56 -5.66 24.42
N LYS A 1202 -17.61 -6.47 24.22
CA LYS A 1202 -19.01 -6.00 24.27
C LYS A 1202 -19.25 -5.14 25.52
N PRO A 1203 -19.95 -4.00 25.44
CA PRO A 1203 -20.36 -3.29 26.64
C PRO A 1203 -21.41 -4.15 27.37
N LYS A 1204 -21.12 -4.52 28.62
CA LYS A 1204 -22.16 -4.92 29.56
C LYS A 1204 -22.91 -3.65 29.96
N LYS A 1205 -24.24 -3.67 29.84
CA LYS A 1205 -25.13 -2.68 30.43
C LYS A 1205 -25.03 -2.72 31.95
N SER A 1206 -24.77 -1.59 32.59
CA SER A 1206 -25.43 -1.16 33.83
C SER A 1206 -25.19 0.35 34.04
N ALA A 1207 -26.24 1.01 34.50
CA ALA A 1207 -26.37 2.47 34.66
C ALA A 1207 -25.74 2.98 35.96
N SER A 1208 -25.30 4.25 35.96
CA SER A 1208 -25.77 5.34 36.85
C SER A 1208 -24.82 6.56 36.81
N THR A 1209 -25.37 7.68 36.37
CA THR A 1209 -25.27 9.10 36.80
C THR A 1209 -24.06 9.70 37.55
N GLU A 1210 -23.89 11.01 37.25
CA GLU A 1210 -23.08 12.08 37.90
C GLU A 1210 -21.56 12.07 37.59
N GLY A 1211 -20.87 13.16 37.27
CA GLY A 1211 -21.15 14.60 37.31
C GLY A 1211 -19.85 15.32 37.75
N ILE A 1212 -19.49 16.42 37.07
CA ILE A 1212 -18.66 17.54 37.55
C ILE A 1212 -17.13 17.56 37.23
N THR A 1213 -16.80 18.69 36.59
CA THR A 1213 -15.59 19.50 36.35
C THR A 1213 -14.24 19.23 37.05
N GLY A 1214 -13.14 19.62 36.40
CA GLY A 1214 -12.00 20.23 37.11
C GLY A 1214 -10.59 19.89 36.60
N THR A 1215 -9.92 20.95 36.14
CA THR A 1215 -8.52 21.21 35.79
C THR A 1215 -7.36 20.60 36.62
N THR A 1216 -6.19 20.55 35.93
CA THR A 1216 -4.78 20.75 36.35
C THR A 1216 -3.97 19.68 37.12
N GLY A 1217 -2.83 19.28 36.50
CA GLY A 1217 -1.49 19.28 37.11
C GLY A 1217 -1.00 18.01 37.84
N GLY A 1218 0.23 17.58 37.54
CA GLY A 1218 1.07 16.85 38.51
C GLY A 1218 1.55 15.46 38.11
N THR A 1219 2.85 15.36 37.87
CA THR A 1219 3.72 14.18 37.66
C THR A 1219 3.77 13.22 38.86
N THR A 1220 3.85 11.90 38.59
CA THR A 1220 4.92 10.95 39.02
C THR A 1220 4.45 9.49 39.03
N GLY A 1221 5.26 8.61 38.43
CA GLY A 1221 5.67 7.30 38.98
C GLY A 1221 4.64 6.21 39.34
N THR A 1222 4.84 5.07 38.67
CA THR A 1222 4.82 3.68 39.20
C THR A 1222 3.53 2.83 39.20
N ALA A 1223 3.77 1.55 38.87
CA ALA A 1223 3.00 0.33 39.11
C ALA A 1223 1.87 -0.03 38.13
N CYS A 1224 2.22 -0.83 37.12
CA CYS A 1224 1.26 -1.70 36.42
C CYS A 1224 1.52 -3.15 36.85
N ASN A 1225 0.79 -3.60 37.87
CA ASN A 1225 0.71 -5.00 38.26
C ASN A 1225 -0.75 -5.27 38.66
N THR A 1226 -1.53 -5.94 37.81
CA THR A 1226 -2.41 -7.08 38.17
C THR A 1226 -3.38 -7.52 37.06
N LEU A 1227 -3.58 -8.85 37.04
CA LEU A 1227 -4.76 -9.62 36.62
C LEU A 1227 -4.96 -9.98 35.13
N CYS A 1228 -4.20 -10.99 34.71
CA CYS A 1228 -4.70 -12.07 33.85
C CYS A 1228 -5.22 -13.21 34.74
N GLU A 1229 -6.54 -13.46 34.73
CA GLU A 1229 -7.19 -14.76 35.02
C GLU A 1229 -8.72 -14.54 34.86
N LEU A 1230 -9.47 -15.22 33.99
CA LEU A 1230 -9.93 -16.62 33.99
C LEU A 1230 -10.76 -16.83 32.67
N ASN A 1231 -10.98 -18.02 32.08
CA ASN A 1231 -11.51 -19.23 32.71
C ASN A 1231 -11.37 -20.47 31.80
N GLY A 1232 -11.05 -21.60 32.41
CA GLY A 1232 -11.38 -22.96 31.98
C GLY A 1232 -12.02 -23.70 33.17
N SER A 1233 -13.15 -24.36 32.93
CA SER A 1233 -14.16 -24.78 33.91
C SER A 1233 -13.91 -26.09 34.66
N ASN A 1234 -14.42 -26.11 35.91
CA ASN A 1234 -15.02 -27.20 36.73
C ASN A 1234 -14.20 -28.43 37.17
N ALA A 1235 -14.05 -28.62 38.50
CA ALA A 1235 -14.77 -29.65 39.27
C ALA A 1235 -14.42 -29.65 40.79
N THR A 1236 -15.48 -29.54 41.60
CA THR A 1236 -15.77 -30.20 42.91
C THR A 1236 -14.85 -30.17 44.15
N THR A 1237 -15.55 -29.87 45.26
CA THR A 1237 -15.50 -30.43 46.63
C THR A 1237 -14.65 -29.78 47.75
N THR A 1238 -15.42 -29.19 48.69
CA THR A 1238 -15.40 -29.28 50.18
C THR A 1238 -14.39 -28.50 51.04
N LEU A 1239 -14.99 -27.70 51.95
CA LEU A 1239 -14.67 -27.47 53.39
C LEU A 1239 -13.26 -26.95 53.75
N GLY A 1240 -13.06 -25.90 54.54
CA GLY A 1240 -13.95 -25.06 55.32
C GLY A 1240 -13.17 -23.97 56.07
N THR A 1241 -13.94 -23.05 56.68
CA THR A 1241 -13.71 -22.35 57.96
C THR A 1241 -12.41 -21.56 58.24
N THR A 1242 -12.63 -20.24 58.38
CA THR A 1242 -12.34 -19.38 59.56
C THR A 1242 -10.96 -18.75 59.82
N LEU A 1243 -11.02 -17.40 60.00
CA LEU A 1243 -10.42 -16.56 61.07
C LEU A 1243 -8.86 -16.47 61.06
N THR A 1244 -8.14 -15.38 61.36
CA THR A 1244 -8.41 -14.02 61.87
C THR A 1244 -7.08 -13.24 61.91
N THR A 1245 -7.20 -11.90 61.94
CA THR A 1245 -6.43 -10.91 62.74
C THR A 1245 -4.96 -10.57 62.46
N GLY A 1246 -4.73 -9.26 62.35
CA GLY A 1246 -3.67 -8.53 63.07
C GLY A 1246 -2.71 -7.76 62.14
N THR A 1247 -2.84 -6.43 61.96
CA THR A 1247 -2.17 -5.36 62.76
C THR A 1247 -0.64 -5.55 62.83
N THR A 1248 0.26 -4.61 62.55
CA THR A 1248 0.25 -3.14 62.60
C THR A 1248 1.65 -2.63 62.14
N SER A 1249 1.67 -1.41 61.59
CA SER A 1249 2.63 -0.31 61.81
C SER A 1249 4.13 -0.44 61.49
N GLY A 1250 4.64 0.59 60.79
CA GLY A 1250 5.69 1.46 61.35
C GLY A 1250 7.06 1.44 60.68
N ALA A 1251 7.39 2.55 59.98
CA ALA A 1251 8.70 3.21 59.76
C ALA A 1251 9.93 2.33 59.42
N GLU A 1252 10.63 2.54 58.31
CA GLU A 1252 11.36 3.75 57.87
C GLU A 1252 11.37 3.91 56.34
#